data_AF-A0A5C2SEW1-F1
#
_entry.id   AF-A0A5C2SEW1-F1
#
_cell.length_a   1.000
_cell.length_b   1.000
_cell.length_c   1.000
_cell.angle_alpha   90.00
_cell.angle_beta   90.00
_cell.angle_gamma   90.00
#
_symmetry.space_group_name_H-M   'P 1'
#
loop_
_entity.id
_entity.type
_entity.pdbx_description
1 polymer ?
#
loop_
_entity_poly.entity_id
_entity_poly.type
_entity_poly.pdbx_seq_one_letter_code
_entity_poly.pdbx_strand_id
1 'polypeptide(L)'
;MSCPVYWPTERYFDPIGNTSAVSLTRDLSPEVDADVLLLNCNDCRNVLFTVFCEQPNTERKLDFTCSDVDPAILARALILLTMAIDGTPHEKIWNIFYHIYLDADSLATLVAHCRNLVAATQSVDEWAKSIYSSVVRFGSVFTLSEVHRLLSLYADSDITGPRDGTGEGPVRHRTVEMLEDYDHSSARSAGPMQKYAEGVFQEAHDVYCNTGTTFTEDGDRESAVHQNPTFYHSRHGPDSVVHVCNDPLAPFHTAPIFGNTEPSCVSVADVVGAARREFSVWCRSFRGAAAKIGSLLTVRFLLGDPLAVARTFEYFNRWRTRTAPIPVVPWSAQAIELSAEEYEQDLAPATFNVIDTSTLWDTIGGMFNVLPTVTPILSTSTESDSVLYTESYVRWYDNPKTGLAGYRFELFTETALWIDLCPVDFLGGFSPRFNIEERLPGEIVSRTRRHDVLVWKRPCSGDTIALKHPTPELAFEDHEQLAYLLHEVYYALYGDAEWTRNLRAATDVWHRGLEHPNHFYYTRESFVCLLKCVRERFRLSVPEWNHIMEMFLKFNWEKTEQPMESNEHMCDREFRAQLFLHGIYTSAGMDTPTKPVTGRLSLWSDVPSLVRIYLVVPRAEVGFSLHDTAHRRGTSALAISLEGSNIRGLYQCLRPFFGSVTDEGTEAYPALRLEEDPLGMRGTSDFVVSFVVDTASLCEGEVTPEQTAIEIELFVFTSLEDRAIILPEHPVHRFVIYHTTLEDRTSVFLAPEPFLPSVDYSTDPRTWPCPRIGLSPSLHMPIGEQGVVQLLRIEDEVDGYNANRFRVALTVHNVHIATLLRDHGKDLLKIELVSPHTMRMTLAEADLSQDIIYPLPVMRSKPMSLNLEVASTGQVSIEVIVRAASGALEAEGFMLNATPVGLRGDIICPWDIHRVNLDRMPAVNLRSPKLDQWLQEHLRTQISVMEAMASATGNQYNMYGLKVWRLPKESITTALYRCFSPSAPLNKFGKPFRVVRLCESSELNHPLSPIDTILFMTGLRYDLTAHTVVADAYVLTVAPPLTRSILAPLVQKDALCPVPLFGEELRMWKQLLPALAERCRTWSHGPNCEYKATGRIPLETRLHAGDPLCSCGRGKDVEGLRRVKAWAPFAPHVTRIALSPLFPVWYLEPLMMKFLRRSGGMTSKWTLKKTIEMPPKCIVCDRAMYDLKKCARCQKDTYCSEKCQRQDWSRHKKNCIGLIKQ
;
A
#
# COMPACT_ATOMS: atom_id res chain seq x y z
N MET A 1 15.00 3.69 -14.32
CA MET A 1 14.02 3.07 -13.41
C MET A 1 14.46 3.53 -12.04
N SER A 2 13.52 3.96 -11.21
CA SER A 2 13.84 4.71 -9.99
C SER A 2 14.34 3.84 -8.83
N CYS A 3 14.96 2.70 -9.11
CA CYS A 3 15.56 1.81 -8.12
C CYS A 3 17.04 1.59 -8.47
N PRO A 4 17.93 1.51 -7.47
CA PRO A 4 19.33 1.17 -7.72
C PRO A 4 19.45 -0.20 -8.37
N VAL A 5 20.41 -0.35 -9.27
CA VAL A 5 20.62 -1.64 -9.94
C VAL A 5 21.64 -2.46 -9.19
N TYR A 6 21.22 -3.63 -8.70
CA TYR A 6 22.10 -4.53 -7.97
C TYR A 6 22.71 -5.58 -8.87
N TRP A 7 23.95 -5.94 -8.56
CA TRP A 7 24.60 -7.12 -9.15
C TRP A 7 23.83 -8.39 -8.75
N PRO A 8 23.40 -9.24 -9.69
CA PRO A 8 22.61 -10.43 -9.41
C PRO A 8 23.51 -11.55 -8.85
N THR A 9 23.65 -11.63 -7.53
CA THR A 9 24.49 -12.61 -6.81
C THR A 9 23.80 -13.95 -6.58
N GLU A 10 22.57 -13.92 -6.08
CA GLU A 10 21.71 -15.08 -5.86
C GLU A 10 20.37 -14.83 -6.54
N ARG A 11 19.91 -15.81 -7.31
CA ARG A 11 18.73 -15.68 -8.16
C ARG A 11 17.65 -16.60 -7.63
N TYR A 12 16.91 -16.06 -6.65
CA TYR A 12 15.78 -16.75 -6.06
C TYR A 12 14.61 -16.80 -7.03
N PHE A 13 13.96 -17.94 -7.07
CA PHE A 13 12.71 -18.14 -7.80
C PHE A 13 11.61 -18.50 -6.79
N ASP A 14 10.54 -17.71 -6.79
CA ASP A 14 9.37 -17.87 -5.92
C ASP A 14 8.13 -18.27 -6.73
N PRO A 15 8.04 -19.54 -7.19
CA PRO A 15 6.99 -20.02 -8.08
C PRO A 15 5.60 -20.18 -7.43
N ILE A 16 5.53 -20.00 -6.11
CA ILE A 16 4.33 -20.14 -5.29
C ILE A 16 4.24 -18.88 -4.43
N GLY A 17 3.06 -18.26 -4.39
CA GLY A 17 2.93 -17.11 -3.53
C GLY A 17 3.01 -17.49 -2.04
N ASN A 18 3.47 -16.53 -1.24
CA ASN A 18 3.79 -16.66 0.18
C ASN A 18 2.71 -16.13 1.16
N THR A 19 1.48 -15.89 0.68
CA THR A 19 0.36 -15.35 1.49
C THR A 19 -0.93 -16.14 1.26
N SER A 20 -1.87 -16.15 2.22
CA SER A 20 -3.19 -16.75 1.99
C SER A 20 -3.98 -15.94 0.97
N ALA A 21 -4.71 -16.60 0.06
CA ALA A 21 -5.43 -15.92 -1.01
C ALA A 21 -6.45 -14.88 -0.51
N VAL A 22 -6.56 -13.74 -1.21
CA VAL A 22 -7.51 -12.66 -0.90
C VAL A 22 -8.45 -12.37 -2.06
N SER A 23 -9.68 -11.93 -1.73
CA SER A 23 -10.62 -11.47 -2.75
C SER A 23 -10.26 -10.05 -3.15
N LEU A 24 -9.97 -9.85 -4.44
CA LEU A 24 -9.53 -8.59 -5.02
C LEU A 24 -10.69 -7.58 -5.14
N THR A 25 -11.92 -7.99 -4.88
CA THR A 25 -13.13 -7.15 -4.99
C THR A 25 -13.82 -6.94 -3.67
N ARG A 26 -13.10 -7.19 -2.57
CA ARG A 26 -13.56 -6.99 -1.19
C ARG A 26 -13.91 -5.53 -0.88
N ASP A 27 -13.34 -4.56 -1.60
CA ASP A 27 -13.64 -3.13 -1.44
C ASP A 27 -14.47 -2.53 -2.59
N LEU A 28 -15.01 -3.37 -3.49
CA LEU A 28 -15.90 -2.94 -4.57
C LEU A 28 -17.36 -3.28 -4.26
N SER A 29 -18.28 -2.41 -4.68
CA SER A 29 -19.71 -2.71 -4.70
C SER A 29 -20.02 -3.86 -5.69
N PRO A 30 -21.02 -4.73 -5.46
CA PRO A 30 -21.25 -5.89 -6.32
C PRO A 30 -21.78 -5.54 -7.71
N GLU A 31 -22.33 -4.33 -7.89
CA GLU A 31 -22.73 -3.80 -9.21
C GLU A 31 -21.57 -3.22 -10.01
N VAL A 32 -20.38 -3.04 -9.40
CA VAL A 32 -19.24 -2.40 -10.05
C VAL A 32 -18.36 -3.45 -10.71
N ASP A 33 -18.13 -3.28 -12.01
CA ASP A 33 -17.14 -4.05 -12.77
C ASP A 33 -15.74 -3.89 -12.18
N ALA A 34 -14.96 -4.95 -12.19
CA ALA A 34 -13.62 -4.97 -11.60
C ALA A 34 -12.56 -4.93 -12.71
N ASP A 35 -11.87 -3.81 -12.82
CA ASP A 35 -10.67 -3.65 -13.63
C ASP A 35 -9.47 -3.69 -12.68
N VAL A 36 -8.84 -4.85 -12.58
CA VAL A 36 -7.86 -5.19 -11.54
C VAL A 36 -6.46 -5.29 -12.13
N LEU A 37 -5.50 -4.57 -11.55
CA LEU A 37 -4.08 -4.72 -11.86
C LEU A 37 -3.37 -5.41 -10.69
N LEU A 38 -2.69 -6.52 -10.97
CA LEU A 38 -1.79 -7.20 -10.04
C LEU A 38 -0.35 -6.92 -10.47
N LEU A 39 0.31 -6.00 -9.75
CA LEU A 39 1.73 -5.71 -9.93
C LEU A 39 2.53 -6.66 -9.02
N ASN A 40 3.33 -7.54 -9.62
CA ASN A 40 3.96 -8.68 -8.95
C ASN A 40 2.92 -9.70 -8.47
N CYS A 41 2.23 -10.32 -9.45
CA CYS A 41 1.12 -11.23 -9.16
C CYS A 41 1.57 -12.48 -8.38
N ASN A 42 2.82 -12.93 -8.54
CA ASN A 42 3.42 -14.16 -8.00
C ASN A 42 2.72 -15.46 -8.45
N ASP A 43 1.40 -15.59 -8.27
CA ASP A 43 0.60 -16.73 -8.74
C ASP A 43 -0.87 -16.31 -9.00
N CYS A 44 -1.71 -17.28 -9.41
CA CYS A 44 -3.14 -17.03 -9.67
C CYS A 44 -4.06 -17.27 -8.47
N ARG A 45 -3.56 -17.43 -7.24
CA ARG A 45 -4.42 -17.77 -6.09
C ARG A 45 -5.49 -16.70 -5.85
N ASN A 46 -5.12 -15.43 -5.96
CA ASN A 46 -6.02 -14.30 -5.71
C ASN A 46 -7.09 -14.21 -6.80
N VAL A 47 -6.74 -14.53 -8.05
CA VAL A 47 -7.69 -14.62 -9.18
C VAL A 47 -8.69 -15.75 -8.94
N LEU A 48 -8.19 -16.97 -8.69
CA LEU A 48 -9.02 -18.15 -8.44
C LEU A 48 -9.96 -17.97 -7.24
N PHE A 49 -9.44 -17.43 -6.13
CA PHE A 49 -10.21 -17.17 -4.93
C PHE A 49 -11.25 -16.06 -5.13
N THR A 50 -10.90 -14.98 -5.83
CA THR A 50 -11.86 -13.91 -6.18
C THR A 50 -13.03 -14.47 -6.97
N VAL A 51 -12.78 -15.27 -8.01
CA VAL A 51 -13.84 -15.91 -8.82
C VAL A 51 -14.69 -16.86 -7.97
N PHE A 52 -14.11 -17.56 -7.00
CA PHE A 52 -14.88 -18.39 -6.04
C PHE A 52 -15.78 -17.56 -5.12
N CYS A 53 -15.31 -16.41 -4.66
CA CYS A 53 -16.05 -15.51 -3.77
C CYS A 53 -17.26 -14.85 -4.45
N GLU A 54 -17.26 -14.75 -5.78
CA GLU A 54 -18.36 -14.18 -6.54
C GLU A 54 -19.67 -14.96 -6.41
N GLN A 55 -20.77 -14.21 -6.52
CA GLN A 55 -22.11 -14.80 -6.56
C GLN A 55 -22.29 -15.55 -7.89
N PRO A 56 -22.89 -16.76 -7.91
CA PRO A 56 -23.05 -17.54 -9.14
C PRO A 56 -23.74 -16.78 -10.28
N ASN A 57 -24.68 -15.89 -9.94
CA ASN A 57 -25.49 -15.10 -10.86
C ASN A 57 -24.99 -13.64 -10.98
N THR A 58 -23.77 -13.34 -10.56
CA THR A 58 -23.21 -11.99 -10.76
C THR A 58 -23.06 -11.71 -12.26
N GLU A 59 -23.41 -10.50 -12.67
CA GLU A 59 -23.27 -9.99 -14.04
C GLU A 59 -22.10 -9.01 -14.18
N ARG A 60 -21.34 -8.76 -13.10
CA ARG A 60 -20.20 -7.85 -13.17
C ARG A 60 -19.03 -8.45 -13.95
N LYS A 61 -18.33 -7.62 -14.71
CA LYS A 61 -17.07 -7.95 -15.38
C LYS A 61 -15.94 -8.13 -14.37
N LEU A 62 -15.08 -9.11 -14.62
CA LEU A 62 -13.83 -9.36 -13.92
C LEU A 62 -12.69 -9.34 -14.92
N ASP A 63 -11.99 -8.23 -15.03
CA ASP A 63 -10.80 -8.09 -15.89
C ASP A 63 -9.55 -7.98 -15.03
N PHE A 64 -8.73 -9.03 -15.02
CA PHE A 64 -7.48 -9.09 -14.28
C PHE A 64 -6.30 -8.89 -15.23
N THR A 65 -5.50 -7.84 -15.03
CA THR A 65 -4.18 -7.70 -15.65
C THR A 65 -3.11 -8.15 -14.65
N CYS A 66 -2.52 -9.31 -14.90
CA CYS A 66 -1.51 -9.94 -14.06
C CYS A 66 -0.11 -9.64 -14.62
N SER A 67 0.69 -8.91 -13.84
CA SER A 67 2.05 -8.54 -14.19
C SER A 67 3.09 -9.16 -13.29
N ASP A 68 4.17 -9.66 -13.88
CA ASP A 68 5.32 -10.18 -13.14
C ASP A 68 6.62 -9.90 -13.90
N VAL A 69 7.75 -9.92 -13.17
CA VAL A 69 9.10 -9.73 -13.72
C VAL A 69 9.72 -11.02 -14.24
N ASP A 70 9.21 -12.18 -13.82
CA ASP A 70 9.65 -13.49 -14.29
C ASP A 70 8.57 -14.14 -15.18
N PRO A 71 8.85 -14.37 -16.48
CA PRO A 71 7.88 -14.99 -17.39
C PRO A 71 7.49 -16.41 -16.99
N ALA A 72 8.27 -17.10 -16.14
CA ALA A 72 7.90 -18.43 -15.63
C ALA A 72 6.70 -18.38 -14.69
N ILE A 73 6.52 -17.30 -13.95
CA ILE A 73 5.31 -17.08 -13.16
C ILE A 73 4.07 -17.01 -14.08
N LEU A 74 4.17 -16.22 -15.16
CA LEU A 74 3.10 -16.08 -16.14
C LEU A 74 2.82 -17.39 -16.91
N ALA A 75 3.86 -18.15 -17.27
CA ALA A 75 3.70 -19.44 -17.92
C ALA A 75 3.04 -20.48 -16.99
N ARG A 76 3.43 -20.52 -15.71
CA ARG A 76 2.79 -21.39 -14.69
C ARG A 76 1.33 -21.03 -14.47
N ALA A 77 1.02 -19.74 -14.39
CA ALA A 77 -0.33 -19.21 -14.34
C ALA A 77 -1.16 -19.67 -15.55
N LEU A 78 -0.63 -19.53 -16.77
CA LEU A 78 -1.27 -20.00 -17.99
C LEU A 78 -1.58 -21.50 -17.94
N ILE A 79 -0.61 -22.33 -17.56
CA ILE A 79 -0.79 -23.79 -17.42
C ILE A 79 -1.93 -24.11 -16.45
N LEU A 80 -1.91 -23.50 -15.27
CA LEU A 80 -2.92 -23.70 -14.23
C LEU A 80 -4.34 -23.36 -14.72
N LEU A 81 -4.52 -22.18 -15.30
CA LEU A 81 -5.85 -21.70 -15.74
C LEU A 81 -6.37 -22.52 -16.92
N THR A 82 -5.52 -22.87 -17.88
CA THR A 82 -5.93 -23.67 -19.06
C THR A 82 -6.23 -25.12 -18.69
N MET A 83 -5.45 -25.74 -17.80
CA MET A 83 -5.79 -27.07 -17.25
C MET A 83 -7.13 -27.08 -16.50
N ALA A 84 -7.43 -26.00 -15.77
CA ALA A 84 -8.72 -25.84 -15.09
C ALA A 84 -9.88 -25.70 -16.09
N ILE A 85 -9.70 -24.94 -17.18
CA ILE A 85 -10.69 -24.80 -18.28
C ILE A 85 -10.97 -26.17 -18.92
N ASP A 86 -9.92 -26.92 -19.25
CA ASP A 86 -10.02 -28.24 -19.88
C ASP A 86 -10.63 -29.31 -18.96
N GLY A 87 -10.68 -29.03 -17.66
CA GLY A 87 -11.22 -29.96 -16.67
C GLY A 87 -10.26 -31.08 -16.31
N THR A 88 -8.95 -30.82 -16.39
CA THR A 88 -7.91 -31.74 -15.93
C THR A 88 -8.15 -32.11 -14.46
N PRO A 89 -7.95 -33.39 -14.05
CA PRO A 89 -8.13 -33.79 -12.66
C PRO A 89 -7.32 -32.92 -11.71
N HIS A 90 -7.99 -32.36 -10.69
CA HIS A 90 -7.38 -31.38 -9.77
C HIS A 90 -6.16 -31.92 -9.02
N GLU A 91 -6.05 -33.24 -8.86
CA GLU A 91 -4.89 -33.88 -8.22
C GLU A 91 -3.63 -33.74 -9.07
N LYS A 92 -3.78 -33.85 -10.40
CA LYS A 92 -2.68 -33.65 -11.35
C LYS A 92 -2.27 -32.18 -11.42
N ILE A 93 -3.24 -31.28 -11.49
CA ILE A 93 -2.97 -29.84 -11.44
C ILE A 93 -2.24 -29.48 -10.14
N TRP A 94 -2.66 -30.02 -9.00
CA TRP A 94 -2.00 -29.79 -7.72
C TRP A 94 -0.54 -30.23 -7.74
N ASN A 95 -0.27 -31.47 -8.17
CA ASN A 95 1.09 -31.99 -8.22
C ASN A 95 1.98 -31.12 -9.13
N ILE A 96 1.48 -30.79 -10.34
CA ILE A 96 2.19 -29.97 -11.32
C ILE A 96 2.50 -28.56 -10.78
N PHE A 97 1.58 -27.95 -10.03
CA PHE A 97 1.76 -26.58 -9.57
C PHE A 97 2.53 -26.46 -8.26
N TYR A 98 2.38 -27.42 -7.34
CA TYR A 98 2.90 -27.30 -5.96
C TYR A 98 4.02 -28.28 -5.61
N HIS A 99 4.41 -29.21 -6.50
CA HIS A 99 5.52 -30.14 -6.24
C HIS A 99 6.75 -29.84 -7.10
N ILE A 100 7.92 -29.88 -6.47
CA ILE A 100 9.24 -29.80 -7.14
C ILE A 100 9.54 -31.09 -7.90
N TYR A 101 9.04 -32.24 -7.41
CA TYR A 101 9.15 -33.53 -8.07
C TYR A 101 7.79 -34.12 -8.40
N LEU A 102 7.68 -34.73 -9.58
CA LEU A 102 6.44 -35.29 -10.12
C LEU A 102 6.52 -36.80 -10.27
N ASP A 103 5.37 -37.45 -10.08
CA ASP A 103 5.14 -38.81 -10.58
C ASP A 103 5.07 -38.82 -12.12
N ALA A 104 5.35 -39.98 -12.73
CA ALA A 104 5.44 -40.12 -14.18
C ALA A 104 4.15 -39.70 -14.91
N ASP A 105 2.99 -39.93 -14.32
CA ASP A 105 1.69 -39.62 -14.91
C ASP A 105 1.39 -38.10 -14.85
N SER A 106 1.76 -37.43 -13.75
CA SER A 106 1.71 -35.97 -13.64
C SER A 106 2.68 -35.28 -14.61
N LEU A 107 3.90 -35.81 -14.79
CA LEU A 107 4.84 -35.30 -15.79
C LEU A 107 4.30 -35.47 -17.21
N ALA A 108 3.79 -36.65 -17.56
CA ALA A 108 3.21 -36.90 -18.88
C ALA A 108 2.03 -35.94 -19.17
N THR A 109 1.19 -35.69 -18.17
CA THR A 109 0.08 -34.73 -18.26
C THR A 109 0.59 -33.31 -18.52
N LEU A 110 1.61 -32.85 -17.77
CA LEU A 110 2.24 -31.55 -17.96
C LEU A 110 2.81 -31.40 -19.38
N VAL A 111 3.64 -32.36 -19.80
CA VAL A 111 4.31 -32.31 -21.10
C VAL A 111 3.31 -32.32 -22.26
N ALA A 112 2.27 -33.16 -22.18
CA ALA A 112 1.21 -33.19 -23.19
C ALA A 112 0.47 -31.85 -23.26
N HIS A 113 0.16 -31.24 -22.12
CA HIS A 113 -0.51 -29.95 -22.05
C HIS A 113 0.38 -28.82 -22.59
N CYS A 114 1.66 -28.79 -22.22
CA CYS A 114 2.63 -27.82 -22.75
C CYS A 114 2.75 -27.92 -24.26
N ARG A 115 2.81 -29.13 -24.86
CA ARG A 115 2.83 -29.30 -26.32
C ARG A 115 1.61 -28.68 -27.02
N ASN A 116 0.43 -28.82 -26.42
CA ASN A 116 -0.79 -28.18 -26.94
C ASN A 116 -0.69 -26.65 -26.86
N LEU A 117 -0.22 -26.12 -25.73
CA LEU A 117 -0.05 -24.68 -25.54
C LEU A 117 1.05 -24.10 -26.44
N VAL A 118 2.13 -24.83 -26.71
CA VAL A 118 3.19 -24.42 -27.64
C VAL A 118 2.59 -24.18 -29.03
N ALA A 119 1.70 -25.05 -29.50
CA ALA A 119 1.01 -24.85 -30.77
C ALA A 119 0.09 -23.61 -30.75
N ALA A 120 -0.62 -23.38 -29.65
CA ALA A 120 -1.53 -22.23 -29.50
C ALA A 120 -0.80 -20.89 -29.30
N THR A 121 0.45 -20.89 -28.83
CA THR A 121 1.20 -19.66 -28.46
C THR A 121 2.22 -19.22 -29.50
N GLN A 122 2.25 -19.84 -30.69
CA GLN A 122 3.21 -19.50 -31.75
C GLN A 122 3.09 -18.06 -32.26
N SER A 123 1.86 -17.54 -32.31
CA SER A 123 1.57 -16.18 -32.75
C SER A 123 0.27 -15.68 -32.11
N VAL A 124 0.04 -14.37 -32.20
CA VAL A 124 -1.22 -13.75 -31.75
C VAL A 124 -2.42 -14.36 -32.49
N ASP A 125 -2.29 -14.62 -33.79
CA ASP A 125 -3.36 -15.21 -34.61
C ASP A 125 -3.70 -16.65 -34.19
N GLU A 126 -2.70 -17.48 -33.88
CA GLU A 126 -2.94 -18.85 -33.40
C GLU A 126 -3.54 -18.83 -31.99
N TRP A 127 -3.10 -17.90 -31.14
CA TRP A 127 -3.70 -17.73 -29.82
C TRP A 127 -5.17 -17.34 -29.93
N ALA A 128 -5.50 -16.38 -30.79
CA ALA A 128 -6.87 -15.91 -31.01
C ALA A 128 -7.83 -17.04 -31.44
N LYS A 129 -7.35 -18.02 -32.22
CA LYS A 129 -8.13 -19.21 -32.65
C LYS A 129 -8.33 -20.25 -31.55
N SER A 130 -7.53 -20.20 -30.48
CA SER A 130 -7.62 -21.15 -29.38
C SER A 130 -8.91 -20.97 -28.57
N ILE A 131 -9.34 -22.02 -27.87
CA ILE A 131 -10.50 -21.96 -26.98
C ILE A 131 -10.24 -21.11 -25.72
N TYR A 132 -8.98 -20.79 -25.44
CA TYR A 132 -8.57 -20.07 -24.23
C TYR A 132 -8.63 -18.56 -24.43
N SER A 133 -8.56 -18.07 -25.68
CA SER A 133 -8.45 -16.63 -25.98
C SER A 133 -9.63 -15.82 -25.44
N SER A 134 -10.82 -16.40 -25.30
CA SER A 134 -11.97 -15.67 -24.76
C SER A 134 -11.80 -15.26 -23.29
N VAL A 135 -10.97 -15.97 -22.53
CA VAL A 135 -10.75 -15.75 -21.10
C VAL A 135 -9.33 -15.31 -20.79
N VAL A 136 -8.33 -15.87 -21.48
CA VAL A 136 -6.91 -15.58 -21.23
C VAL A 136 -6.34 -14.74 -22.39
N ARG A 137 -5.74 -13.60 -22.05
CA ARG A 137 -5.23 -12.59 -23.00
C ARG A 137 -3.75 -12.27 -22.73
N PHE A 138 -3.09 -11.64 -23.71
CA PHE A 138 -1.71 -11.17 -23.57
C PHE A 138 -1.65 -9.66 -23.81
N GLY A 139 -1.07 -8.93 -22.85
CA GLY A 139 -0.93 -7.47 -22.91
C GLY A 139 0.18 -7.00 -23.85
N SER A 140 1.10 -7.88 -24.25
CA SER A 140 2.13 -7.61 -25.26
C SER A 140 2.53 -8.85 -26.05
N VAL A 141 2.96 -8.65 -27.29
CA VAL A 141 3.52 -9.72 -28.14
C VAL A 141 4.78 -10.31 -27.51
N PHE A 142 5.61 -9.46 -26.88
CA PHE A 142 6.80 -9.90 -26.15
C PHE A 142 6.47 -10.88 -25.01
N THR A 143 5.42 -10.61 -24.24
CA THR A 143 4.96 -11.54 -23.18
C THR A 143 4.57 -12.90 -23.74
N LEU A 144 3.81 -12.92 -24.84
CA LEU A 144 3.43 -14.16 -25.52
C LEU A 144 4.67 -14.95 -25.97
N SER A 145 5.66 -14.28 -26.55
CA SER A 145 6.89 -14.92 -27.02
C SER A 145 7.72 -15.54 -25.90
N GLU A 146 7.87 -14.87 -24.76
CA GLU A 146 8.62 -15.40 -23.61
C GLU A 146 7.88 -16.56 -22.92
N VAL A 147 6.55 -16.49 -22.85
CA VAL A 147 5.74 -17.61 -22.37
C VAL A 147 5.85 -18.81 -23.32
N HIS A 148 5.78 -18.59 -24.63
CA HIS A 148 5.98 -19.64 -25.64
C HIS A 148 7.36 -20.31 -25.51
N ARG A 149 8.42 -19.52 -25.30
CA ARG A 149 9.78 -20.02 -25.08
C ARG A 149 9.85 -20.96 -23.88
N LEU A 150 9.24 -20.57 -22.75
CA LEU A 150 9.22 -21.39 -21.54
C LEU A 150 8.37 -22.66 -21.71
N LEU A 151 7.20 -22.55 -22.34
CA LEU A 151 6.37 -23.72 -22.65
C LEU A 151 7.09 -24.74 -23.53
N SER A 152 7.88 -24.25 -24.49
CA SER A 152 8.71 -25.11 -25.35
C SER A 152 9.77 -25.84 -24.53
N LEU A 153 10.46 -25.14 -23.62
CA LEU A 153 11.40 -25.77 -22.69
C LEU A 153 10.71 -26.83 -21.82
N TYR A 154 9.52 -26.56 -21.30
CA TYR A 154 8.76 -27.52 -20.48
C TYR A 154 8.27 -28.73 -21.28
N ALA A 155 7.96 -28.57 -22.57
CA ALA A 155 7.52 -29.64 -23.46
C ALA A 155 8.67 -30.56 -23.93
N ASP A 156 9.89 -30.02 -24.01
CA ASP A 156 11.09 -30.70 -24.50
C ASP A 156 11.92 -31.33 -23.38
N SER A 157 11.64 -31.00 -22.10
CA SER A 157 12.36 -31.55 -20.95
C SER A 157 12.18 -33.07 -20.80
N ASP A 158 13.06 -33.82 -21.44
CA ASP A 158 13.32 -35.25 -21.20
C ASP A 158 14.23 -35.39 -19.97
N ILE A 159 13.82 -34.82 -18.82
CA ILE A 159 14.60 -34.86 -17.57
C ILE A 159 14.45 -36.25 -16.94
N THR A 160 15.07 -37.25 -17.57
CA THR A 160 15.33 -38.58 -17.01
C THR A 160 16.73 -38.60 -16.40
N GLY A 161 17.00 -37.72 -15.44
CA GLY A 161 18.09 -37.93 -14.50
C GLY A 161 17.52 -38.66 -13.29
N PRO A 162 18.06 -39.84 -12.87
CA PRO A 162 17.71 -40.37 -11.56
C PRO A 162 18.07 -39.34 -10.48
N ARG A 163 17.42 -39.41 -9.30
CA ARG A 163 17.98 -38.81 -8.06
C ARG A 163 19.46 -39.20 -8.03
N ASP A 164 20.38 -38.27 -8.30
CA ASP A 164 21.80 -38.60 -8.20
C ASP A 164 22.02 -39.15 -6.80
N GLY A 165 22.50 -40.39 -6.72
CA GLY A 165 22.66 -41.17 -5.49
C GLY A 165 23.72 -40.61 -4.54
N THR A 166 24.23 -39.41 -4.79
CA THR A 166 24.92 -38.56 -3.82
C THR A 166 23.84 -37.74 -3.11
N GLY A 167 23.49 -38.10 -1.88
CA GLY A 167 22.39 -37.54 -1.08
C GLY A 167 22.49 -36.05 -0.72
N GLU A 168 22.67 -35.18 -1.69
CA GLU A 168 22.87 -33.74 -1.56
C GLU A 168 22.19 -33.06 -2.76
N GLY A 169 20.85 -32.95 -2.72
CA GLY A 169 20.09 -32.26 -3.75
C GLY A 169 20.49 -30.78 -3.87
N PRO A 170 20.28 -30.12 -5.03
CA PRO A 170 20.60 -28.70 -5.25
C PRO A 170 19.91 -27.75 -4.26
N VAL A 171 18.84 -28.21 -3.60
CA VAL A 171 18.11 -27.49 -2.55
C VAL A 171 18.88 -27.41 -1.21
N ARG A 172 19.78 -28.37 -0.94
CA ARG A 172 20.35 -28.58 0.40
C ARG A 172 21.72 -27.93 0.63
N HIS A 173 22.54 -27.71 -0.41
CA HIS A 173 23.93 -27.29 -0.22
C HIS A 173 24.23 -25.79 -0.36
N ARG A 174 23.30 -24.97 -0.89
CA ARG A 174 23.52 -23.50 -0.93
C ARG A 174 22.70 -22.71 0.09
N THR A 175 21.60 -23.27 0.58
CA THR A 175 20.64 -22.52 1.40
C THR A 175 20.82 -22.76 2.92
N VAL A 176 21.49 -23.84 3.30
CA VAL A 176 21.55 -24.31 4.70
C VAL A 176 22.62 -23.57 5.52
N GLU A 177 23.65 -22.97 4.91
CA GLU A 177 24.68 -22.25 5.66
C GLU A 177 24.28 -20.82 6.08
N MET A 178 23.16 -20.27 5.60
CA MET A 178 22.76 -18.88 5.91
C MET A 178 21.39 -18.68 6.59
N LEU A 179 20.47 -19.65 6.61
CA LEU A 179 19.12 -19.46 7.18
C LEU A 179 18.60 -20.73 7.86
N GLU A 180 19.05 -21.02 9.09
CA GLU A 180 18.57 -22.15 9.91
C GLU A 180 17.12 -22.00 10.45
N ASP A 181 16.40 -20.90 10.17
CA ASP A 181 15.11 -20.64 10.81
C ASP A 181 13.93 -20.67 9.81
N TYR A 182 13.04 -21.65 10.01
CA TYR A 182 11.71 -21.74 9.41
C TYR A 182 10.96 -20.40 9.52
N ASP A 183 10.48 -19.86 8.40
CA ASP A 183 9.60 -18.69 8.39
C ASP A 183 8.18 -19.14 8.75
N HIS A 184 7.75 -18.92 10.00
CA HIS A 184 6.43 -19.30 10.51
C HIS A 184 5.24 -18.58 9.84
N SER A 185 5.45 -17.92 8.69
CA SER A 185 4.50 -17.05 8.02
C SER A 185 3.23 -17.77 7.55
N SER A 186 3.30 -19.02 7.10
CA SER A 186 2.13 -19.76 6.59
C SER A 186 1.08 -20.11 7.66
N ALA A 187 1.51 -20.27 8.92
CA ALA A 187 0.62 -20.56 10.04
C ALA A 187 -0.42 -19.44 10.28
N ARG A 188 -0.18 -18.21 9.78
CA ARG A 188 -1.12 -17.09 9.84
C ARG A 188 -2.45 -17.37 9.15
N SER A 189 -2.46 -18.28 8.16
CA SER A 189 -3.69 -18.73 7.49
C SER A 189 -4.69 -19.41 8.44
N ALA A 190 -4.23 -19.78 9.65
CA ALA A 190 -5.06 -20.30 10.73
C ALA A 190 -5.81 -19.20 11.52
N GLY A 191 -5.56 -17.93 11.22
CA GLY A 191 -6.23 -16.78 11.85
C GLY A 191 -6.02 -16.79 13.37
N PRO A 192 -7.07 -16.72 14.20
CA PRO A 192 -6.94 -16.74 15.66
C PRO A 192 -6.39 -18.07 16.23
N MET A 193 -6.14 -19.07 15.36
CA MET A 193 -5.56 -20.36 15.74
C MET A 193 -4.06 -20.45 15.41
N GLN A 194 -3.42 -19.36 14.98
CA GLN A 194 -2.04 -19.36 14.48
C GLN A 194 -1.09 -20.10 15.44
N LYS A 195 -1.13 -19.78 16.73
CA LYS A 195 -0.28 -20.41 17.76
C LYS A 195 -0.42 -21.93 17.86
N TYR A 196 -1.57 -22.50 17.45
CA TYR A 196 -1.80 -23.94 17.45
C TYR A 196 -1.34 -24.59 16.13
N ALA A 197 -1.26 -23.80 15.06
CA ALA A 197 -0.90 -24.26 13.72
C ALA A 197 0.62 -24.30 13.51
N GLU A 198 1.39 -23.50 14.24
CA GLU A 198 2.85 -23.34 14.09
C GLU A 198 3.61 -24.68 13.98
N GLY A 199 3.38 -25.61 14.92
CA GLY A 199 4.10 -26.89 14.93
C GLY A 199 3.77 -27.79 13.73
N VAL A 200 2.51 -27.82 13.30
CA VAL A 200 2.07 -28.63 12.16
C VAL A 200 2.61 -28.04 10.85
N PHE A 201 2.61 -26.72 10.71
CA PHE A 201 3.17 -26.08 9.52
C PHE A 201 4.69 -26.20 9.47
N GLN A 202 5.38 -26.13 10.61
CA GLN A 202 6.82 -26.41 10.66
C GLN A 202 7.11 -27.85 10.19
N GLU A 203 6.36 -28.84 10.69
CA GLU A 203 6.49 -30.23 10.23
C GLU A 203 6.20 -30.36 8.73
N ALA A 204 5.13 -29.73 8.23
CA ALA A 204 4.78 -29.75 6.82
C ALA A 204 5.88 -29.14 5.93
N HIS A 205 6.47 -28.03 6.39
CA HIS A 205 7.57 -27.37 5.72
C HIS A 205 8.83 -28.24 5.72
N ASP A 206 9.19 -28.85 6.85
CA ASP A 206 10.34 -29.77 6.94
C ASP A 206 10.16 -30.96 5.98
N VAL A 207 8.95 -31.53 5.90
CA VAL A 207 8.62 -32.60 4.94
C VAL A 207 8.78 -32.10 3.51
N TYR A 208 8.29 -30.90 3.19
CA TYR A 208 8.40 -30.33 1.86
C TYR A 208 9.85 -30.03 1.48
N CYS A 209 10.64 -29.44 2.37
CA CYS A 209 12.06 -29.19 2.15
C CYS A 209 12.87 -30.47 1.93
N ASN A 210 12.50 -31.57 2.59
CA ASN A 210 13.17 -32.87 2.43
C ASN A 210 12.72 -33.64 1.18
N THR A 211 11.45 -33.55 0.81
CA THR A 211 10.85 -34.40 -0.25
C THR A 211 10.58 -33.66 -1.56
N GLY A 212 10.43 -32.33 -1.51
CA GLY A 212 9.95 -31.48 -2.60
C GLY A 212 8.47 -31.70 -2.96
N THR A 213 7.69 -32.37 -2.11
CA THR A 213 6.28 -32.71 -2.39
C THR A 213 5.42 -32.53 -1.14
N THR A 214 4.09 -32.46 -1.33
CA THR A 214 3.12 -32.48 -0.23
C THR A 214 2.55 -33.88 0.04
N PHE A 215 3.17 -34.94 -0.49
CA PHE A 215 2.69 -36.31 -0.27
C PHE A 215 2.93 -36.73 1.18
N THR A 216 1.93 -37.39 1.76
CA THR A 216 1.99 -37.90 3.14
C THR A 216 2.27 -39.40 3.21
N GLU A 217 1.96 -40.14 2.15
CA GLU A 217 2.20 -41.58 2.03
C GLU A 217 3.57 -41.85 1.38
N ASP A 218 4.30 -42.83 1.90
CA ASP A 218 5.66 -43.14 1.43
C ASP A 218 5.70 -43.66 -0.01
N GLY A 219 4.70 -44.46 -0.43
CA GLY A 219 4.63 -44.96 -1.81
C GLY A 219 4.48 -43.85 -2.86
N ASP A 220 3.71 -42.80 -2.56
CA ASP A 220 3.56 -41.66 -3.46
C ASP A 220 4.87 -40.85 -3.54
N ARG A 221 5.57 -40.68 -2.42
CA ARG A 221 6.89 -40.02 -2.36
C ARG A 221 7.94 -40.76 -3.16
N GLU A 222 7.94 -42.10 -3.08
CA GLU A 222 8.86 -42.94 -3.85
C GLU A 222 8.59 -42.88 -5.35
N SER A 223 7.34 -42.59 -5.76
CA SER A 223 6.97 -42.45 -7.18
C SER A 223 7.36 -41.08 -7.78
N ALA A 224 7.49 -40.04 -6.94
CA ALA A 224 7.79 -38.68 -7.36
C ALA A 224 9.31 -38.46 -7.56
N VAL A 225 9.84 -39.04 -8.64
CA VAL A 225 11.29 -39.03 -8.92
C VAL A 225 11.70 -38.06 -10.03
N HIS A 226 10.74 -37.55 -10.81
CA HIS A 226 11.03 -36.69 -11.94
C HIS A 226 11.04 -35.23 -11.53
N GLN A 227 12.04 -34.46 -11.96
CA GLN A 227 12.06 -33.03 -11.70
C GLN A 227 10.93 -32.32 -12.45
N ASN A 228 10.25 -31.40 -11.77
CA ASN A 228 9.23 -30.57 -12.37
C ASN A 228 9.90 -29.45 -13.18
N PRO A 229 9.78 -29.42 -14.52
CA PRO A 229 10.45 -28.42 -15.34
C PRO A 229 9.97 -26.99 -15.05
N THR A 230 8.75 -26.84 -14.53
CA THR A 230 8.17 -25.53 -14.16
C THR A 230 8.73 -24.93 -12.87
N PHE A 231 9.53 -25.68 -12.11
CA PHE A 231 10.30 -25.17 -10.96
C PHE A 231 11.77 -24.90 -11.30
N TYR A 232 12.22 -25.39 -12.46
CA TYR A 232 13.63 -25.39 -12.85
C TYR A 232 13.97 -24.30 -13.86
N HIS A 233 13.12 -24.08 -14.87
CA HIS A 233 13.34 -22.98 -15.81
C HIS A 233 12.60 -21.73 -15.34
N SER A 234 13.35 -20.69 -14.98
CA SER A 234 12.83 -19.33 -14.75
C SER A 234 13.46 -18.34 -15.72
N ARG A 235 13.17 -17.03 -15.59
CA ARG A 235 13.88 -15.96 -16.31
C ARG A 235 15.39 -16.12 -16.28
N HIS A 236 15.89 -16.53 -15.14
CA HIS A 236 17.30 -16.68 -14.85
C HIS A 236 17.88 -18.03 -15.32
N GLY A 237 17.04 -18.90 -15.91
CA GLY A 237 17.31 -20.26 -16.41
C GLY A 237 17.68 -21.30 -15.34
N PRO A 238 18.31 -22.45 -15.69
CA PRO A 238 18.38 -23.65 -14.85
C PRO A 238 19.10 -23.55 -13.48
N ASP A 239 19.93 -22.53 -13.27
CA ASP A 239 20.65 -22.32 -11.99
C ASP A 239 19.85 -21.51 -10.96
N SER A 240 18.60 -21.14 -11.27
CA SER A 240 17.71 -20.48 -10.32
C SER A 240 17.49 -21.36 -9.10
N VAL A 241 17.63 -20.78 -7.91
CA VAL A 241 17.39 -21.51 -6.66
C VAL A 241 15.96 -21.24 -6.23
N VAL A 242 15.13 -22.29 -6.16
CA VAL A 242 13.81 -22.17 -5.53
C VAL A 242 14.01 -21.76 -4.07
N HIS A 243 13.47 -20.60 -3.70
CA HIS A 243 13.72 -20.03 -2.38
C HIS A 243 13.22 -20.96 -1.25
N VAL A 244 13.96 -21.03 -0.15
CA VAL A 244 13.65 -21.87 1.03
C VAL A 244 12.27 -21.56 1.63
N CYS A 245 11.81 -20.31 1.59
CA CYS A 245 10.47 -19.92 2.07
C CYS A 245 9.29 -20.33 1.17
N ASN A 246 9.51 -21.08 0.08
CA ASN A 246 8.38 -21.60 -0.70
C ASN A 246 7.60 -22.63 0.12
N ASP A 247 6.36 -22.29 0.47
CA ASP A 247 5.44 -23.18 1.18
C ASP A 247 4.17 -23.39 0.33
N PRO A 248 3.93 -24.63 -0.15
CA PRO A 248 2.74 -24.94 -0.96
C PRO A 248 1.41 -24.76 -0.23
N LEU A 249 1.43 -24.64 1.11
CA LEU A 249 0.25 -24.43 1.93
C LEU A 249 -0.03 -22.95 2.23
N ALA A 250 0.94 -22.05 2.02
CA ALA A 250 0.77 -20.62 2.26
C ALA A 250 -0.44 -19.99 1.53
N PRO A 251 -0.76 -20.37 0.26
CA PRO A 251 -1.92 -19.85 -0.46
C PRO A 251 -3.30 -20.15 0.14
N PHE A 252 -3.41 -21.14 1.02
CA PHE A 252 -4.69 -21.72 1.42
C PHE A 252 -5.10 -21.36 2.84
N HIS A 253 -6.39 -21.50 3.15
CA HIS A 253 -6.94 -21.09 4.43
C HIS A 253 -7.13 -22.29 5.37
N THR A 254 -6.52 -22.21 6.56
CA THR A 254 -6.50 -23.34 7.51
C THR A 254 -7.25 -23.09 8.81
N ALA A 255 -7.71 -21.85 9.05
CA ALA A 255 -8.46 -21.47 10.25
C ALA A 255 -9.63 -22.43 10.59
N PRO A 256 -10.44 -22.89 9.62
CA PRO A 256 -11.54 -23.81 9.91
C PRO A 256 -11.08 -25.18 10.41
N ILE A 257 -9.90 -25.65 10.02
CA ILE A 257 -9.39 -26.97 10.41
C ILE A 257 -9.04 -26.94 11.89
N PHE A 258 -8.17 -26.00 12.27
CA PHE A 258 -7.71 -25.87 13.66
C PHE A 258 -8.81 -25.44 14.60
N GLY A 259 -9.72 -24.56 14.17
CA GLY A 259 -10.75 -24.03 15.06
C GLY A 259 -11.97 -24.95 15.26
N ASN A 260 -12.27 -25.84 14.29
CA ASN A 260 -13.42 -26.75 14.37
C ASN A 260 -13.08 -28.16 14.87
N THR A 261 -11.81 -28.49 14.95
CA THR A 261 -11.31 -29.77 15.47
C THR A 261 -10.47 -29.54 16.73
N GLU A 262 -10.09 -30.61 17.42
CA GLU A 262 -9.13 -30.51 18.52
C GLU A 262 -7.73 -30.25 17.91
N PRO A 263 -7.08 -29.09 18.16
CA PRO A 263 -5.86 -28.71 17.45
C PRO A 263 -4.71 -29.71 17.57
N SER A 264 -4.60 -30.41 18.71
CA SER A 264 -3.57 -31.45 18.92
C SER A 264 -3.80 -32.72 18.11
N CYS A 265 -4.96 -32.86 17.46
CA CYS A 265 -5.29 -33.97 16.57
C CYS A 265 -5.11 -33.61 15.09
N VAL A 266 -4.80 -32.36 14.76
CA VAL A 266 -4.59 -31.92 13.38
C VAL A 266 -3.20 -32.37 12.93
N SER A 267 -3.16 -33.15 11.86
CA SER A 267 -1.92 -33.61 11.22
C SER A 267 -1.60 -32.81 9.97
N VAL A 268 -0.36 -32.95 9.46
CA VAL A 268 0.02 -32.43 8.13
C VAL A 268 -0.92 -32.92 7.03
N ALA A 269 -1.36 -34.18 7.09
CA ALA A 269 -2.29 -34.76 6.12
C ALA A 269 -3.66 -34.08 6.10
N ASP A 270 -4.16 -33.67 7.27
CA ASP A 270 -5.43 -32.93 7.37
C ASP A 270 -5.34 -31.57 6.71
N VAL A 271 -4.22 -30.86 6.93
CA VAL A 271 -3.96 -29.53 6.37
C VAL A 271 -3.80 -29.61 4.85
N VAL A 272 -2.94 -30.50 4.34
CA VAL A 272 -2.77 -30.74 2.90
C VAL A 272 -4.09 -31.15 2.25
N GLY A 273 -4.84 -32.05 2.88
CA GLY A 273 -6.13 -32.50 2.39
C GLY A 273 -7.16 -31.38 2.29
N ALA A 274 -7.17 -30.44 3.24
CA ALA A 274 -8.05 -29.28 3.19
C ALA A 274 -7.64 -28.28 2.11
N ALA A 275 -6.34 -27.98 1.97
CA ALA A 275 -5.82 -27.13 0.92
C ALA A 275 -6.17 -27.68 -0.48
N ARG A 276 -5.98 -28.99 -0.71
CA ARG A 276 -6.37 -29.67 -1.96
C ARG A 276 -7.87 -29.56 -2.25
N ARG A 277 -8.73 -29.67 -1.24
CA ARG A 277 -10.18 -29.51 -1.39
C ARG A 277 -10.54 -28.07 -1.76
N GLU A 278 -9.94 -27.09 -1.09
CA GLU A 278 -10.15 -25.67 -1.36
C GLU A 278 -9.72 -25.33 -2.80
N PHE A 279 -8.51 -25.73 -3.19
CA PHE A 279 -8.00 -25.61 -4.55
C PHE A 279 -8.93 -26.21 -5.62
N SER A 280 -9.42 -27.44 -5.38
CA SER A 280 -10.37 -28.13 -6.26
C SER A 280 -11.69 -27.37 -6.42
N VAL A 281 -12.19 -26.73 -5.35
CA VAL A 281 -13.38 -25.89 -5.41
C VAL A 281 -13.12 -24.64 -6.25
N TRP A 282 -11.97 -23.99 -6.07
CA TRP A 282 -11.62 -22.78 -6.82
C TRP A 282 -11.47 -23.06 -8.32
N CYS A 283 -10.76 -24.12 -8.70
CA CYS A 283 -10.62 -24.53 -10.11
C CYS A 283 -11.97 -24.78 -10.76
N ARG A 284 -12.91 -25.43 -10.05
CA ARG A 284 -14.27 -25.66 -10.54
C ARG A 284 -15.07 -24.36 -10.71
N SER A 285 -14.94 -23.43 -9.77
CA SER A 285 -15.58 -22.10 -9.89
C SER A 285 -15.04 -21.33 -11.09
N PHE A 286 -13.71 -21.32 -11.28
CA PHE A 286 -13.06 -20.69 -12.41
C PHE A 286 -13.53 -21.28 -13.74
N ARG A 287 -13.51 -22.61 -13.86
CA ARG A 287 -14.04 -23.32 -15.04
C ARG A 287 -15.51 -22.96 -15.32
N GLY A 288 -16.33 -22.91 -14.27
CA GLY A 288 -17.73 -22.53 -14.38
C GLY A 288 -17.94 -21.11 -14.88
N ALA A 289 -17.10 -20.16 -14.47
CA ALA A 289 -17.13 -18.78 -14.95
C ALA A 289 -16.61 -18.66 -16.40
N ALA A 290 -15.52 -19.36 -16.73
CA ALA A 290 -14.93 -19.39 -18.06
C ALA A 290 -15.87 -20.01 -19.11
N ALA A 291 -16.66 -21.02 -18.75
CA ALA A 291 -17.56 -21.72 -19.66
C ALA A 291 -18.88 -20.96 -19.97
N LYS A 292 -19.16 -19.82 -19.31
CA LYS A 292 -20.37 -19.03 -19.58
C LYS A 292 -20.31 -18.42 -20.99
N ILE A 293 -21.42 -18.52 -21.74
CA ILE A 293 -21.54 -17.85 -23.05
C ILE A 293 -21.46 -16.34 -22.84
N GLY A 294 -20.55 -15.67 -23.56
CA GLY A 294 -20.29 -14.24 -23.35
C GLY A 294 -19.65 -13.95 -21.98
N SER A 295 -18.79 -14.87 -21.50
CA SER A 295 -18.09 -14.73 -20.21
C SER A 295 -17.49 -13.34 -20.06
N LEU A 296 -17.73 -12.72 -18.90
CA LEU A 296 -17.18 -11.41 -18.53
C LEU A 296 -15.89 -11.55 -17.70
N LEU A 297 -15.26 -12.73 -17.75
CA LEU A 297 -14.01 -13.03 -17.06
C LEU A 297 -12.84 -12.94 -18.05
N THR A 298 -11.90 -12.05 -17.76
CA THR A 298 -10.66 -11.87 -18.51
C THR A 298 -9.46 -11.95 -17.57
N VAL A 299 -8.44 -12.71 -17.93
CA VAL A 299 -7.14 -12.76 -17.27
C VAL A 299 -6.06 -12.46 -18.31
N ARG A 300 -5.41 -11.31 -18.21
CA ARG A 300 -4.42 -10.80 -19.14
C ARG A 300 -3.03 -10.87 -18.52
N PHE A 301 -2.07 -11.45 -19.23
CA PHE A 301 -0.68 -11.52 -18.79
C PHE A 301 0.17 -10.41 -19.40
N LEU A 302 1.01 -9.78 -18.59
CA LEU A 302 1.97 -8.77 -19.03
C LEU A 302 3.32 -8.99 -18.32
N LEU A 303 4.39 -9.21 -19.08
CA LEU A 303 5.74 -9.28 -18.55
C LEU A 303 6.29 -7.86 -18.36
N GLY A 304 6.78 -7.55 -17.16
CA GLY A 304 7.48 -6.29 -16.92
C GLY A 304 7.71 -5.96 -15.44
N ASP A 305 8.69 -5.10 -15.22
CA ASP A 305 8.95 -4.41 -13.96
C ASP A 305 7.72 -3.60 -13.54
N PRO A 306 7.31 -3.67 -12.27
CA PRO A 306 6.11 -2.98 -11.80
C PRO A 306 6.08 -1.48 -12.10
N LEU A 307 7.23 -0.80 -11.97
CA LEU A 307 7.34 0.63 -12.22
C LEU A 307 7.30 0.90 -13.73
N ALA A 308 7.96 0.07 -14.54
CA ALA A 308 7.91 0.18 -15.99
C ALA A 308 6.50 -0.05 -16.55
N VAL A 309 5.79 -1.06 -16.04
CA VAL A 309 4.41 -1.39 -16.40
C VAL A 309 3.47 -0.25 -16.05
N ALA A 310 3.53 0.25 -14.81
CA ALA A 310 2.68 1.35 -14.37
C ALA A 310 2.92 2.63 -15.19
N ARG A 311 4.19 2.98 -15.47
CA ARG A 311 4.51 4.11 -16.36
C ARG A 311 4.08 3.89 -17.80
N THR A 312 4.12 2.66 -18.31
CA THR A 312 3.66 2.34 -19.66
C THR A 312 2.15 2.55 -19.78
N PHE A 313 1.37 2.16 -18.76
CA PHE A 313 -0.05 2.46 -18.69
C PHE A 313 -0.32 3.96 -18.57
N GLU A 314 0.45 4.69 -17.76
CA GLU A 314 0.37 6.15 -17.71
C GLU A 314 0.64 6.77 -19.10
N TYR A 315 1.70 6.30 -19.77
CA TYR A 315 2.08 6.73 -21.12
C TYR A 315 0.93 6.51 -22.12
N PHE A 316 0.35 5.31 -22.11
CA PHE A 316 -0.74 4.96 -23.00
C PHE A 316 -2.01 5.76 -22.70
N ASN A 317 -2.39 5.87 -21.43
CA ASN A 317 -3.59 6.63 -21.04
C ASN A 317 -3.47 8.12 -21.42
N ARG A 318 -2.26 8.68 -21.34
CA ARG A 318 -2.00 10.10 -21.58
C ARG A 318 -1.79 10.45 -23.06
N TRP A 319 -1.02 9.65 -23.79
CA TRP A 319 -0.58 9.96 -25.15
C TRP A 319 -1.10 8.97 -26.20
N ARG A 320 -1.77 7.90 -25.79
CA ARG A 320 -2.17 6.77 -26.65
C ARG A 320 -0.97 6.12 -27.37
N THR A 321 0.22 6.27 -26.81
CA THR A 321 1.45 5.62 -27.27
C THR A 321 1.58 4.25 -26.62
N ARG A 322 1.73 3.19 -27.43
CA ARG A 322 1.82 1.81 -26.93
C ARG A 322 3.18 1.43 -26.33
N THR A 323 4.22 2.23 -26.59
CA THR A 323 5.59 1.95 -26.16
C THR A 323 6.12 3.10 -25.31
N ALA A 324 6.65 2.80 -24.13
CA ALA A 324 7.39 3.75 -23.31
C ALA A 324 8.91 3.48 -23.46
N PRO A 325 9.79 4.51 -23.46
CA PRO A 325 11.25 4.35 -23.56
C PRO A 325 11.88 3.87 -22.24
N ILE A 326 11.27 2.86 -21.64
CA ILE A 326 11.61 2.26 -20.36
C ILE A 326 11.80 0.76 -20.59
N PRO A 327 12.92 0.16 -20.16
CA PRO A 327 13.12 -1.26 -20.29
C PRO A 327 11.99 -2.08 -19.64
N VAL A 328 11.65 -3.22 -20.24
CA VAL A 328 10.68 -4.17 -19.71
C VAL A 328 11.03 -4.55 -18.29
N VAL A 329 12.31 -4.80 -18.02
CA VAL A 329 12.82 -5.25 -16.72
C VAL A 329 14.27 -4.81 -16.53
N PRO A 330 14.81 -4.77 -15.28
CA PRO A 330 16.23 -4.57 -15.07
C PRO A 330 17.04 -5.61 -15.84
N TRP A 331 18.23 -5.26 -16.35
CA TRP A 331 19.08 -6.17 -17.14
C TRP A 331 18.61 -6.48 -18.57
N SER A 332 17.67 -5.71 -19.12
CA SER A 332 17.19 -5.84 -20.51
C SER A 332 17.26 -4.50 -21.25
N ALA A 333 17.42 -4.57 -22.57
CA ALA A 333 17.32 -3.44 -23.49
C ALA A 333 15.94 -3.34 -24.16
N GLN A 334 15.11 -4.38 -24.08
CA GLN A 334 13.75 -4.40 -24.64
C GLN A 334 12.83 -3.45 -23.89
N ALA A 335 11.90 -2.77 -24.58
CA ALA A 335 10.89 -1.91 -23.99
C ALA A 335 9.50 -2.58 -23.99
N ILE A 336 8.61 -2.15 -23.08
CA ILE A 336 7.23 -2.65 -23.07
C ILE A 336 6.47 -2.02 -24.25
N GLU A 337 5.98 -2.86 -25.15
CA GLU A 337 5.03 -2.48 -26.19
C GLU A 337 3.67 -3.15 -25.93
N LEU A 338 2.66 -2.34 -25.65
CA LEU A 338 1.29 -2.81 -25.46
C LEU A 338 0.71 -3.35 -26.77
N SER A 339 -0.06 -4.44 -26.67
CA SER A 339 -0.72 -5.09 -27.82
C SER A 339 -1.68 -4.14 -28.53
N ALA A 340 -1.50 -3.95 -29.84
CA ALA A 340 -2.41 -3.13 -30.63
C ALA A 340 -3.85 -3.64 -30.59
N GLU A 341 -4.04 -4.97 -30.69
CA GLU A 341 -5.36 -5.61 -30.71
C GLU A 341 -6.17 -5.32 -29.43
N GLU A 342 -5.51 -5.37 -28.27
CA GLU A 342 -6.15 -5.20 -26.97
C GLU A 342 -6.40 -3.72 -26.64
N TYR A 343 -5.43 -2.84 -26.94
CA TYR A 343 -5.43 -1.47 -26.45
C TYR A 343 -5.92 -0.43 -27.47
N GLU A 344 -5.72 -0.62 -28.78
CA GLU A 344 -6.24 0.34 -29.79
C GLU A 344 -7.76 0.22 -29.96
N GLN A 345 -8.34 -0.92 -29.61
CA GLN A 345 -9.79 -1.18 -29.63
C GLN A 345 -10.46 -0.94 -28.27
N ASP A 346 -9.73 -0.43 -27.27
CA ASP A 346 -10.17 -0.24 -25.88
C ASP A 346 -10.81 -1.51 -25.26
N LEU A 347 -10.31 -2.71 -25.63
CA LEU A 347 -10.74 -4.00 -25.06
C LEU A 347 -10.08 -4.27 -23.71
N ALA A 348 -8.92 -3.66 -23.46
CA ALA A 348 -8.17 -3.77 -22.21
C ALA A 348 -8.16 -2.45 -21.43
N PRO A 349 -8.29 -2.49 -20.09
CA PRO A 349 -8.17 -1.30 -19.26
C PRO A 349 -6.73 -0.77 -19.24
N ALA A 350 -6.59 0.56 -19.27
CA ALA A 350 -5.34 1.29 -18.99
C ALA A 350 -5.39 2.07 -17.68
N THR A 351 -6.57 2.17 -17.07
CA THR A 351 -6.78 2.65 -15.70
C THR A 351 -7.57 1.60 -14.94
N PHE A 352 -7.31 1.49 -13.64
CA PHE A 352 -7.78 0.36 -12.84
C PHE A 352 -8.49 0.86 -11.59
N ASN A 353 -9.60 0.24 -11.21
CA ASN A 353 -10.27 0.55 -9.94
C ASN A 353 -9.74 -0.30 -8.78
N VAL A 354 -9.00 -1.38 -9.06
CA VAL A 354 -8.25 -2.14 -8.05
C VAL A 354 -6.81 -2.29 -8.50
N ILE A 355 -5.87 -1.88 -7.66
CA ILE A 355 -4.45 -2.16 -7.87
C ILE A 355 -3.92 -2.90 -6.64
N ASP A 356 -3.37 -4.09 -6.84
CA ASP A 356 -2.66 -4.83 -5.79
C ASP A 356 -1.17 -4.83 -6.14
N THR A 357 -0.35 -4.40 -5.19
CA THR A 357 1.11 -4.30 -5.36
C THR A 357 1.86 -5.41 -4.64
N SER A 358 1.16 -6.39 -4.06
CA SER A 358 1.78 -7.47 -3.29
C SER A 358 2.82 -6.93 -2.31
N THR A 359 3.98 -7.59 -2.20
CA THR A 359 5.09 -7.23 -1.31
C THR A 359 6.09 -6.26 -1.94
N LEU A 360 5.70 -5.54 -3.00
CA LEU A 360 6.56 -4.53 -3.65
C LEU A 360 6.96 -3.39 -2.71
N TRP A 361 6.22 -3.22 -1.61
CA TRP A 361 6.59 -2.28 -0.56
C TRP A 361 8.01 -2.54 -0.04
N ASP A 362 8.38 -3.81 0.11
CA ASP A 362 9.66 -4.22 0.69
C ASP A 362 10.78 -4.35 -0.35
N THR A 363 10.44 -4.67 -1.60
CA THR A 363 11.45 -5.04 -2.62
C THR A 363 11.90 -3.88 -3.49
N ILE A 364 11.08 -2.83 -3.64
CA ILE A 364 11.39 -1.68 -4.53
C ILE A 364 11.18 -0.31 -3.86
N GLY A 365 11.02 -0.26 -2.53
CA GLY A 365 10.88 1.00 -1.78
C GLY A 365 9.49 1.64 -1.89
N GLY A 366 8.48 0.95 -1.36
CA GLY A 366 7.04 1.20 -1.55
C GLY A 366 6.59 2.66 -1.63
N MET A 367 6.75 3.43 -0.54
CA MET A 367 6.11 4.74 -0.42
C MET A 367 6.52 5.77 -1.49
N PHE A 368 7.78 5.74 -1.93
CA PHE A 368 8.33 6.79 -2.81
C PHE A 368 8.61 6.33 -4.25
N ASN A 369 8.63 5.02 -4.50
CA ASN A 369 8.70 4.49 -5.87
C ASN A 369 7.34 4.00 -6.36
N VAL A 370 6.63 3.20 -5.56
CA VAL A 370 5.37 2.56 -5.98
C VAL A 370 4.24 3.58 -6.00
N LEU A 371 3.95 4.25 -4.87
CA LEU A 371 2.77 5.12 -4.79
C LEU A 371 2.76 6.25 -5.85
N PRO A 372 3.83 7.04 -6.06
CA PRO A 372 3.82 8.09 -7.08
C PRO A 372 3.65 7.55 -8.50
N THR A 373 4.11 6.32 -8.77
CA THR A 373 4.05 5.71 -10.10
C THR A 373 2.70 5.06 -10.39
N VAL A 374 2.03 4.47 -9.38
CA VAL A 374 0.73 3.78 -9.58
C VAL A 374 -0.48 4.70 -9.40
N THR A 375 -0.34 5.81 -8.66
CA THR A 375 -1.45 6.75 -8.42
C THR A 375 -2.08 7.29 -9.73
N PRO A 376 -1.31 7.67 -10.78
CA PRO A 376 -1.87 8.20 -12.03
C PRO A 376 -2.74 7.21 -12.82
N ILE A 377 -2.58 5.90 -12.60
CA ILE A 377 -3.33 4.84 -13.29
C ILE A 377 -4.50 4.29 -12.45
N LEU A 378 -4.69 4.80 -11.23
CA LEU A 378 -5.84 4.49 -10.39
C LEU A 378 -7.07 5.29 -10.88
N SER A 379 -8.16 4.59 -11.22
CA SER A 379 -9.37 5.18 -11.81
C SER A 379 -9.94 6.32 -10.97
N THR A 380 -10.20 7.47 -11.59
CA THR A 380 -10.88 8.62 -10.96
C THR A 380 -12.36 8.71 -11.30
N SER A 381 -12.95 7.65 -11.87
CA SER A 381 -14.35 7.64 -12.27
C SER A 381 -15.29 7.97 -11.11
N THR A 382 -16.32 8.77 -11.38
CA THR A 382 -17.40 9.06 -10.44
C THR A 382 -18.30 7.84 -10.19
N GLU A 383 -18.22 6.84 -11.06
CA GLU A 383 -19.05 5.62 -11.08
C GLU A 383 -18.34 4.40 -10.48
N SER A 384 -17.13 4.54 -9.91
CA SER A 384 -16.45 3.43 -9.23
C SER A 384 -15.66 3.89 -8.01
N ASP A 385 -15.72 3.13 -6.93
CA ASP A 385 -14.72 3.24 -5.86
C ASP A 385 -13.42 2.64 -6.36
N SER A 386 -12.30 3.29 -6.02
CA SER A 386 -10.97 2.80 -6.38
C SER A 386 -10.11 2.59 -5.15
N VAL A 387 -9.34 1.51 -5.18
CA VAL A 387 -8.57 1.02 -4.04
C VAL A 387 -7.21 0.54 -4.49
N LEU A 388 -6.19 0.84 -3.69
CA LEU A 388 -4.83 0.36 -3.85
C LEU A 388 -4.45 -0.47 -2.61
N TYR A 389 -3.85 -1.63 -2.82
CA TYR A 389 -3.36 -2.49 -1.75
C TYR A 389 -1.83 -2.56 -1.77
N THR A 390 -1.23 -2.41 -0.60
CA THR A 390 0.21 -2.63 -0.40
C THR A 390 0.42 -3.62 0.74
N GLU A 391 1.31 -4.59 0.54
CA GLU A 391 1.70 -5.55 1.57
C GLU A 391 3.18 -5.43 1.93
N SER A 392 3.52 -5.80 3.16
CA SER A 392 4.90 -5.76 3.67
C SER A 392 5.16 -6.92 4.64
N TYR A 393 6.38 -7.44 4.60
CA TYR A 393 6.92 -8.66 5.21
C TYR A 393 8.25 -8.37 5.93
N VAL A 394 8.26 -7.43 6.87
CA VAL A 394 9.50 -6.97 7.54
C VAL A 394 9.77 -7.75 8.85
N ARG A 395 11.04 -8.18 9.04
CA ARG A 395 11.58 -8.65 10.33
C ARG A 395 11.94 -7.44 11.19
N TRP A 396 11.23 -7.23 12.29
CA TRP A 396 11.51 -6.11 13.20
C TRP A 396 12.57 -6.50 14.22
N TYR A 397 13.86 -6.33 13.90
CA TYR A 397 14.90 -6.43 14.91
C TYR A 397 14.86 -5.20 15.84
N ASP A 398 14.43 -5.44 17.08
CA ASP A 398 14.85 -4.82 18.35
C ASP A 398 14.87 -3.30 18.58
N ASN A 399 14.21 -2.45 17.79
CA ASN A 399 13.96 -1.07 18.24
C ASN A 399 12.57 -0.52 17.83
N PRO A 400 11.61 -0.39 18.78
CA PRO A 400 10.29 0.16 18.47
C PRO A 400 10.28 1.63 18.04
N LYS A 401 11.39 2.38 18.19
CA LYS A 401 11.51 3.73 17.61
C LYS A 401 11.84 3.71 16.13
N THR A 402 12.71 2.79 15.68
CA THR A 402 13.10 2.67 14.27
C THR A 402 12.12 1.79 13.50
N GLY A 403 11.40 0.92 14.22
CA GLY A 403 10.34 0.14 13.62
C GLY A 403 9.24 1.03 13.01
N LEU A 404 8.77 2.00 13.78
CA LEU A 404 7.82 3.00 13.27
C LEU A 404 8.41 3.87 12.14
N ALA A 405 9.74 3.91 11.97
CA ALA A 405 10.41 4.73 10.95
C ALA A 405 10.48 4.10 9.55
N GLY A 406 10.30 2.77 9.41
CA GLY A 406 10.39 2.10 8.09
C GLY A 406 9.28 2.53 7.11
N TYR A 407 8.07 2.74 7.64
CA TYR A 407 6.93 3.30 6.88
C TYR A 407 6.91 4.83 6.88
N ARG A 408 7.71 5.47 7.74
CA ARG A 408 7.64 6.91 8.02
C ARG A 408 6.18 7.34 8.20
N PHE A 409 5.46 6.68 9.12
CA PHE A 409 4.03 6.90 9.36
C PHE A 409 3.68 8.38 9.63
N GLU A 410 4.64 9.13 10.17
CA GLU A 410 4.56 10.57 10.35
C GLU A 410 4.36 11.35 9.04
N LEU A 411 4.63 10.75 7.87
CA LEU A 411 4.47 11.34 6.55
C LEU A 411 3.17 10.92 5.85
N PHE A 412 2.26 10.18 6.48
CA PHE A 412 1.00 9.77 5.82
C PHE A 412 0.09 10.94 5.48
N THR A 413 0.09 11.99 6.30
CA THR A 413 -0.66 13.22 6.03
C THR A 413 -0.05 13.97 4.85
N GLU A 414 1.27 14.07 4.80
CA GLU A 414 2.03 14.67 3.71
C GLU A 414 1.87 13.89 2.41
N THR A 415 1.91 12.55 2.49
CA THR A 415 1.64 11.66 1.36
C THR A 415 0.22 11.89 0.84
N ALA A 416 -0.78 11.97 1.72
CA ALA A 416 -2.15 12.29 1.32
C ALA A 416 -2.28 13.68 0.67
N LEU A 417 -1.47 14.67 1.10
CA LEU A 417 -1.39 15.97 0.42
C LEU A 417 -0.82 15.85 -1.00
N TRP A 418 0.24 15.06 -1.19
CA TRP A 418 0.99 14.99 -2.46
C TRP A 418 0.34 14.09 -3.50
N ILE A 419 -0.25 12.95 -3.10
CA ILE A 419 -0.76 11.92 -4.02
C ILE A 419 -2.25 11.60 -3.84
N ASP A 420 -2.97 12.31 -2.96
CA ASP A 420 -4.41 12.14 -2.73
C ASP A 420 -4.83 10.72 -2.30
N LEU A 421 -3.92 9.98 -1.65
CA LEU A 421 -4.16 8.64 -1.11
C LEU A 421 -3.75 8.57 0.36
N CYS A 422 -4.54 7.86 1.16
CA CYS A 422 -4.25 7.64 2.57
C CYS A 422 -4.72 6.24 2.99
N PRO A 423 -4.05 5.57 3.95
CA PRO A 423 -4.54 4.32 4.49
C PRO A 423 -5.88 4.51 5.19
N VAL A 424 -6.86 3.66 4.87
CA VAL A 424 -8.22 3.72 5.42
C VAL A 424 -8.19 3.57 6.94
N ASP A 425 -7.45 2.60 7.46
CA ASP A 425 -7.29 2.35 8.89
C ASP A 425 -6.62 3.55 9.61
N PHE A 426 -5.75 4.30 8.92
CA PHE A 426 -5.15 5.53 9.47
C PHE A 426 -6.20 6.60 9.74
N LEU A 427 -7.18 6.80 8.84
CA LEU A 427 -8.24 7.80 9.04
C LEU A 427 -9.37 7.28 9.94
N GLY A 428 -9.75 6.01 9.80
CA GLY A 428 -10.85 5.39 10.55
C GLY A 428 -10.53 5.07 12.01
N GLY A 429 -9.26 4.87 12.36
CA GLY A 429 -8.81 4.61 13.73
C GLY A 429 -9.12 3.20 14.26
N PHE A 430 -9.53 2.27 13.39
CA PHE A 430 -9.66 0.85 13.66
C PHE A 430 -9.29 0.03 12.42
N SER A 431 -9.10 -1.28 12.60
CA SER A 431 -8.93 -2.23 11.50
C SER A 431 -9.94 -3.38 11.61
N PRO A 432 -10.61 -3.80 10.53
CA PRO A 432 -11.43 -5.02 10.52
C PRO A 432 -10.58 -6.30 10.44
N ARG A 433 -9.26 -6.19 10.21
CA ARG A 433 -8.32 -7.31 10.09
C ARG A 433 -7.64 -7.62 11.41
N PHE A 434 -7.48 -8.91 11.69
CA PHE A 434 -6.69 -9.39 12.81
C PHE A 434 -5.25 -9.62 12.40
N ASN A 435 -4.30 -9.00 13.11
CA ASN A 435 -2.87 -9.19 12.91
C ASN A 435 -2.08 -9.11 14.24
N ILE A 436 -2.76 -9.20 15.38
CA ILE A 436 -2.17 -8.91 16.71
C ILE A 436 -1.37 -10.10 17.26
N GLU A 437 -1.65 -11.33 16.85
CA GLU A 437 -0.92 -12.52 17.33
C GLU A 437 0.56 -12.53 16.93
N GLU A 438 0.90 -12.04 15.73
CA GLU A 438 2.28 -11.82 15.28
C GLU A 438 3.06 -10.76 16.09
N ARG A 439 2.38 -10.11 17.05
CA ARG A 439 2.86 -8.92 17.76
C ARG A 439 2.93 -9.11 19.28
N LEU A 440 2.50 -10.26 19.81
CA LEU A 440 2.61 -10.58 21.23
C LEU A 440 4.01 -11.13 21.56
N PRO A 441 4.75 -10.57 22.54
CA PRO A 441 6.08 -11.05 22.85
C PRO A 441 6.05 -12.45 23.48
N GLY A 442 6.55 -13.42 22.72
CA GLY A 442 7.01 -14.75 23.17
C GLY A 442 8.39 -15.03 22.58
N GLU A 443 9.18 -15.92 23.19
CA GLU A 443 10.54 -16.27 22.71
C GLU A 443 10.56 -16.83 21.26
N ILE A 444 9.41 -17.29 20.77
CA ILE A 444 9.21 -17.83 19.40
C ILE A 444 8.84 -16.70 18.40
N VAL A 445 8.22 -15.60 18.86
CA VAL A 445 7.68 -14.51 18.01
C VAL A 445 8.79 -13.52 17.57
N SER A 446 9.98 -13.59 18.15
CA SER A 446 11.12 -12.75 17.72
C SER A 446 11.69 -13.15 16.35
N ARG A 447 11.33 -14.33 15.82
CA ARG A 447 11.83 -14.87 14.55
C ARG A 447 10.86 -14.74 13.37
N THR A 448 9.60 -14.36 13.61
CA THR A 448 8.54 -14.36 12.58
C THR A 448 8.49 -13.04 11.79
N ARG A 449 8.41 -13.13 10.45
CA ARG A 449 8.19 -11.97 9.57
C ARG A 449 6.77 -11.43 9.79
N ARG A 450 6.63 -10.14 10.12
CA ARG A 450 5.29 -9.53 10.30
C ARG A 450 4.67 -9.24 8.95
N HIS A 451 3.37 -9.52 8.80
CA HIS A 451 2.61 -9.17 7.60
C HIS A 451 1.67 -8.01 7.86
N ASP A 452 1.89 -6.96 7.09
CA ASP A 452 1.05 -5.77 7.08
C ASP A 452 0.41 -5.62 5.72
N VAL A 453 -0.89 -5.30 5.73
CA VAL A 453 -1.67 -5.01 4.53
C VAL A 453 -2.36 -3.68 4.74
N LEU A 454 -2.03 -2.71 3.91
CA LEU A 454 -2.64 -1.38 3.93
C LEU A 454 -3.61 -1.24 2.75
N VAL A 455 -4.79 -0.69 3.06
CA VAL A 455 -5.81 -0.35 2.08
C VAL A 455 -5.78 1.16 1.87
N TRP A 456 -5.41 1.60 0.67
CA TRP A 456 -5.29 3.01 0.31
C TRP A 456 -6.51 3.45 -0.50
N LYS A 457 -7.17 4.52 -0.05
CA LYS A 457 -8.29 5.16 -0.76
C LYS A 457 -8.09 6.68 -0.72
N ARG A 458 -8.83 7.40 -1.57
CA ARG A 458 -8.84 8.87 -1.51
C ARG A 458 -9.47 9.33 -0.20
N PRO A 459 -8.88 10.26 0.56
CA PRO A 459 -9.46 10.74 1.81
C PRO A 459 -10.92 11.20 1.69
N CYS A 460 -11.22 12.07 0.71
CA CYS A 460 -12.59 12.56 0.46
C CYS A 460 -13.60 11.46 0.12
N SER A 461 -13.15 10.27 -0.31
CA SER A 461 -14.07 9.15 -0.58
C SER A 461 -14.72 8.57 0.66
N GLY A 462 -14.16 8.85 1.84
CA GLY A 462 -14.75 8.48 3.14
C GLY A 462 -15.76 9.50 3.66
N ASP A 463 -16.10 10.55 2.92
CA ASP A 463 -17.01 11.59 3.36
C ASP A 463 -18.30 11.61 2.53
N THR A 464 -19.39 11.20 3.17
CA THR A 464 -20.73 11.07 2.54
C THR A 464 -21.30 12.39 2.00
N ILE A 465 -20.80 13.53 2.47
CA ILE A 465 -21.19 14.85 1.98
C ILE A 465 -20.23 15.25 0.86
N ALA A 466 -18.92 15.25 1.11
CA ALA A 466 -17.92 15.67 0.12
C ALA A 466 -17.95 14.83 -1.17
N LEU A 467 -18.33 13.56 -1.10
CA LEU A 467 -18.54 12.68 -2.26
C LEU A 467 -19.54 13.22 -3.29
N LYS A 468 -20.46 14.11 -2.90
CA LYS A 468 -21.45 14.74 -3.78
C LYS A 468 -20.90 15.96 -4.52
N HIS A 469 -19.71 16.40 -4.14
CA HIS A 469 -19.05 17.58 -4.67
C HIS A 469 -17.80 17.14 -5.46
N PRO A 470 -17.36 17.94 -6.44
CA PRO A 470 -16.05 17.74 -7.03
C PRO A 470 -14.97 17.89 -5.96
N THR A 471 -13.88 17.13 -6.09
CA THR A 471 -12.70 17.30 -5.23
C THR A 471 -12.21 18.74 -5.35
N PRO A 472 -12.05 19.47 -4.23
CA PRO A 472 -11.63 20.87 -4.27
C PRO A 472 -10.20 20.98 -4.81
N GLU A 473 -9.96 22.08 -5.53
CA GLU A 473 -8.62 22.43 -5.99
C GLU A 473 -7.77 22.85 -4.79
N LEU A 474 -6.50 22.43 -4.79
CA LEU A 474 -5.54 22.70 -3.72
C LEU A 474 -4.39 23.54 -4.26
N ALA A 475 -4.08 24.64 -3.60
CA ALA A 475 -2.91 25.47 -3.86
C ALA A 475 -2.06 25.60 -2.59
N PHE A 476 -0.78 25.89 -2.74
CA PHE A 476 0.14 26.16 -1.62
C PHE A 476 0.45 27.66 -1.60
N GLU A 477 0.19 28.36 -0.49
CA GLU A 477 0.30 29.83 -0.45
C GLU A 477 1.76 30.30 -0.34
N ASP A 478 2.57 29.63 0.49
CA ASP A 478 3.96 30.00 0.75
C ASP A 478 4.95 29.09 -0.01
N HIS A 479 5.47 29.58 -1.13
CA HIS A 479 6.42 28.84 -1.96
C HIS A 479 7.73 28.50 -1.22
N GLU A 480 8.18 29.33 -0.27
CA GLU A 480 9.42 29.11 0.50
C GLU A 480 9.24 27.94 1.48
N GLN A 481 8.09 27.89 2.15
CA GLN A 481 7.74 26.77 3.03
C GLN A 481 7.56 25.45 2.28
N LEU A 482 7.01 25.49 1.06
CA LEU A 482 6.93 24.30 0.21
C LEU A 482 8.33 23.82 -0.19
N ALA A 483 9.21 24.72 -0.64
CA ALA A 483 10.60 24.39 -0.94
C ALA A 483 11.32 23.78 0.28
N TYR A 484 11.11 24.34 1.47
CA TYR A 484 11.66 23.80 2.72
C TYR A 484 11.12 22.41 3.05
N LEU A 485 9.81 22.17 2.89
CA LEU A 485 9.20 20.86 3.10
C LEU A 485 9.78 19.81 2.14
N LEU A 486 9.90 20.13 0.85
CA LEU A 486 10.50 19.25 -0.14
C LEU A 486 11.95 18.92 0.22
N HIS A 487 12.70 19.92 0.70
CA HIS A 487 14.06 19.74 1.17
C HIS A 487 14.16 18.87 2.41
N GLU A 488 13.26 19.00 3.39
CA GLU A 488 13.23 18.13 4.57
C GLU A 488 12.92 16.67 4.19
N VAL A 489 12.01 16.46 3.23
CA VAL A 489 11.69 15.12 2.72
C VAL A 489 12.88 14.53 1.97
N TYR A 490 13.49 15.30 1.07
CA TYR A 490 14.71 14.91 0.36
C TYR A 490 15.83 14.55 1.34
N TYR A 491 16.09 15.41 2.33
CA TYR A 491 17.11 15.18 3.33
C TYR A 491 16.77 13.99 4.23
N ALA A 492 15.49 13.72 4.49
CA ALA A 492 15.10 12.54 5.24
C ALA A 492 15.14 11.24 4.43
N LEU A 493 15.24 11.32 3.10
CA LEU A 493 15.46 10.18 2.21
C LEU A 493 16.95 9.89 2.01
N TYR A 494 17.77 10.94 1.92
CA TYR A 494 19.16 10.81 1.49
C TYR A 494 20.21 11.38 2.46
N GLY A 495 19.82 12.28 3.37
CA GLY A 495 20.72 13.01 4.26
C GLY A 495 21.35 12.18 5.38
N ASP A 496 20.83 10.99 5.70
CA ASP A 496 21.48 10.03 6.60
C ASP A 496 22.55 9.17 5.87
N ALA A 497 22.60 9.21 4.53
CA ALA A 497 23.58 8.52 3.69
C ALA A 497 24.97 9.20 3.67
N GLU A 498 25.28 10.06 4.65
CA GLU A 498 26.64 10.58 4.91
C GLU A 498 27.57 9.44 5.42
N TRP A 499 27.95 8.53 4.54
CA TRP A 499 28.81 7.38 4.85
C TRP A 499 30.18 7.81 5.43
N THR A 500 30.70 8.97 5.03
CA THR A 500 32.01 9.50 5.43
C THR A 500 32.05 10.07 6.85
N ARG A 501 30.94 10.61 7.36
CA ARG A 501 30.91 11.25 8.70
C ARG A 501 30.76 10.24 9.84
N ASN A 502 30.08 9.12 9.59
CA ASN A 502 29.73 8.11 10.59
C ASN A 502 30.86 7.08 10.89
N LEU A 503 31.91 7.02 10.08
CA LEU A 503 33.06 6.12 10.26
C LEU A 503 33.85 6.36 11.56
N ARG A 504 33.79 7.57 12.16
CA ARG A 504 34.48 7.87 13.44
C ARG A 504 33.70 7.46 14.70
N ALA A 505 32.42 7.10 14.57
CA ALA A 505 31.54 6.74 15.70
C ALA A 505 31.22 5.24 15.72
N ALA A 506 32.23 4.42 15.42
CA ALA A 506 32.14 2.99 15.08
C ALA A 506 31.63 2.03 16.18
N THR A 507 30.94 2.51 17.22
CA THR A 507 30.24 1.66 18.21
C THR A 507 28.72 1.88 18.22
N ASP A 508 28.22 3.10 17.95
CA ASP A 508 26.77 3.38 17.85
C ASP A 508 26.19 3.12 16.43
N VAL A 509 27.06 2.86 15.46
CA VAL A 509 26.68 2.52 14.08
C VAL A 509 26.34 1.03 13.94
N TRP A 510 26.80 0.17 14.85
CA TRP A 510 26.48 -1.26 14.85
C TRP A 510 24.99 -1.53 15.03
N HIS A 511 24.33 -0.74 15.87
CA HIS A 511 22.87 -0.80 15.99
C HIS A 511 22.19 -0.10 14.81
N ARG A 512 22.68 1.07 14.38
CA ARG A 512 22.05 1.87 13.31
C ARG A 512 22.15 1.30 11.89
N GLY A 513 23.20 0.56 11.56
CA GLY A 513 23.39 -0.05 10.24
C GLY A 513 22.45 -1.24 9.98
N LEU A 514 22.02 -1.93 11.04
CA LEU A 514 20.95 -2.93 11.02
C LEU A 514 19.54 -2.29 11.10
N GLU A 515 19.46 -0.99 11.41
CA GLU A 515 18.20 -0.27 11.67
C GLU A 515 17.60 0.41 10.42
N HIS A 516 18.31 0.52 9.30
CA HIS A 516 17.86 1.26 8.10
C HIS A 516 18.27 0.65 6.74
N PRO A 517 17.65 -0.46 6.29
CA PRO A 517 17.82 -0.98 4.93
C PRO A 517 17.32 -0.01 3.83
N ASN A 518 16.54 1.03 4.20
CA ASN A 518 15.91 1.98 3.28
C ASN A 518 16.87 2.83 2.44
N HIS A 519 18.16 2.90 2.79
CA HIS A 519 19.14 3.72 2.04
C HIS A 519 19.48 3.15 0.65
N PHE A 520 19.05 1.92 0.35
CA PHE A 520 19.39 1.25 -0.89
C PHE A 520 18.23 1.15 -1.89
N TYR A 521 16.99 1.52 -1.55
CA TYR A 521 15.86 1.38 -2.50
C TYR A 521 15.58 2.60 -3.37
N TYR A 522 16.11 3.77 -3.00
CA TYR A 522 15.78 5.04 -3.64
C TYR A 522 16.93 5.59 -4.47
N THR A 523 16.61 6.03 -5.68
CA THR A 523 17.52 6.84 -6.53
C THR A 523 17.02 8.28 -6.56
N ARG A 524 17.82 9.19 -7.10
CA ARG A 524 17.35 10.57 -7.35
C ARG A 524 16.14 10.62 -8.28
N GLU A 525 16.01 9.66 -9.20
CA GLU A 525 14.80 9.51 -10.02
C GLU A 525 13.53 9.26 -9.17
N SER A 526 13.62 8.56 -8.03
CA SER A 526 12.48 8.34 -7.11
C SER A 526 11.87 9.65 -6.63
N PHE A 527 12.72 10.58 -6.19
CA PHE A 527 12.26 11.88 -5.71
C PHE A 527 11.73 12.75 -6.84
N VAL A 528 12.32 12.66 -8.04
CA VAL A 528 11.79 13.34 -9.24
C VAL A 528 10.38 12.86 -9.58
N CYS A 529 10.09 11.55 -9.47
CA CYS A 529 8.73 11.02 -9.64
C CYS A 529 7.76 11.57 -8.59
N LEU A 530 8.17 11.72 -7.33
CA LEU A 530 7.35 12.39 -6.31
C LEU A 530 7.10 13.87 -6.64
N LEU A 531 8.14 14.61 -7.05
CA LEU A 531 8.03 16.03 -7.42
C LEU A 531 7.05 16.24 -8.57
N LYS A 532 7.00 15.29 -9.53
CA LYS A 532 6.00 15.27 -10.59
C LYS A 532 4.57 15.28 -10.02
N CYS A 533 4.26 14.37 -9.10
CA CYS A 533 2.96 14.33 -8.43
C CYS A 533 2.67 15.62 -7.64
N VAL A 534 3.65 16.14 -6.90
CA VAL A 534 3.51 17.39 -6.12
C VAL A 534 3.15 18.57 -7.03
N ARG A 535 3.90 18.77 -8.11
CA ARG A 535 3.65 19.86 -9.08
C ARG A 535 2.25 19.76 -9.68
N GLU A 536 1.86 18.55 -10.08
CA GLU A 536 0.54 18.28 -10.68
C GLU A 536 -0.59 18.51 -9.68
N ARG A 537 -0.39 18.10 -8.42
CA ARG A 537 -1.39 18.21 -7.36
C ARG A 537 -1.68 19.66 -6.96
N PHE A 538 -0.65 20.50 -6.84
CA PHE A 538 -0.79 21.91 -6.47
C PHE A 538 -1.04 22.85 -7.67
N ARG A 539 -1.03 22.33 -8.91
CA ARG A 539 -1.27 23.08 -10.16
C ARG A 539 -0.40 24.34 -10.30
N LEU A 540 0.84 24.25 -9.85
CA LEU A 540 1.78 25.36 -9.86
C LEU A 540 2.12 25.76 -11.30
N SER A 541 2.10 27.06 -11.60
CA SER A 541 2.55 27.55 -12.90
C SER A 541 4.06 27.35 -13.06
N VAL A 542 4.55 27.33 -14.30
CA VAL A 542 5.98 27.13 -14.59
C VAL A 542 6.88 28.13 -13.84
N PRO A 543 6.58 29.45 -13.80
CA PRO A 543 7.39 30.40 -13.04
C PRO A 543 7.39 30.15 -11.52
N GLU A 544 6.23 29.81 -10.94
CA GLU A 544 6.12 29.52 -9.50
C GLU A 544 6.90 28.27 -9.13
N TRP A 545 6.76 27.21 -9.93
CA TRP A 545 7.50 25.97 -9.75
C TRP A 545 9.01 26.17 -9.87
N ASN A 546 9.47 26.92 -10.88
CA ASN A 546 10.89 27.23 -11.05
C ASN A 546 11.45 27.97 -9.82
N HIS A 547 10.71 28.93 -9.28
CA HIS A 547 11.11 29.63 -8.06
C HIS A 547 11.22 28.70 -6.84
N ILE A 548 10.26 27.79 -6.65
CA ILE A 548 10.30 26.76 -5.59
C ILE A 548 11.53 25.87 -5.75
N MET A 549 11.81 25.40 -6.97
CA MET A 549 12.95 24.54 -7.26
C MET A 549 14.29 25.24 -7.04
N GLU A 550 14.40 26.53 -7.40
CA GLU A 550 15.59 27.34 -7.11
C GLU A 550 15.85 27.46 -5.60
N MET A 551 14.81 27.72 -4.81
CA MET A 551 14.92 27.77 -3.34
C MET A 551 15.29 26.42 -2.75
N PHE A 552 14.65 25.34 -3.20
CA PHE A 552 14.94 23.97 -2.79
C PHE A 552 16.41 23.61 -3.06
N LEU A 553 16.90 23.89 -4.28
CA LEU A 553 18.29 23.61 -4.68
C LEU A 553 19.28 24.45 -3.86
N LYS A 554 18.92 25.70 -3.55
CA LYS A 554 19.70 26.55 -2.65
C LYS A 554 19.77 25.98 -1.23
N PHE A 555 18.66 25.54 -0.65
CA PHE A 555 18.66 24.92 0.68
C PHE A 555 19.52 23.66 0.72
N ASN A 556 19.42 22.83 -0.32
CA ASN A 556 20.23 21.62 -0.45
C ASN A 556 21.73 21.97 -0.52
N TRP A 557 22.10 23.02 -1.26
CA TRP A 557 23.47 23.51 -1.34
C TRP A 557 23.99 24.04 0.01
N GLU A 558 23.22 24.89 0.69
CA GLU A 558 23.64 25.51 1.96
C GLU A 558 23.81 24.49 3.10
N LYS A 559 22.97 23.45 3.16
CA LYS A 559 23.05 22.41 4.20
C LYS A 559 24.21 21.45 4.00
N THR A 560 24.73 21.33 2.77
CA THR A 560 25.80 20.40 2.39
C THR A 560 27.21 21.02 2.43
N GLU A 561 27.39 22.27 2.88
CA GLU A 561 28.68 22.99 2.95
C GLU A 561 29.71 22.45 3.99
N GLN A 562 29.69 21.16 4.34
CA GLN A 562 30.80 20.48 5.02
C GLN A 562 30.97 19.04 4.50
N PRO A 563 32.20 18.56 4.20
CA PRO A 563 33.15 19.04 3.20
C PRO A 563 32.68 18.75 1.75
N MET A 564 33.35 19.29 0.71
CA MET A 564 33.11 19.08 -0.75
C MET A 564 33.11 17.61 -1.24
N GLU A 565 33.22 16.64 -0.33
CA GLU A 565 33.25 15.19 -0.59
C GLU A 565 31.99 14.47 -0.07
N SER A 566 30.89 15.20 0.19
CA SER A 566 29.62 14.55 0.56
C SER A 566 29.00 13.85 -0.66
N ASN A 567 28.35 12.71 -0.43
CA ASN A 567 27.66 11.96 -1.51
C ASN A 567 26.56 12.80 -2.17
N GLU A 568 25.94 13.70 -1.41
CA GLU A 568 24.92 14.62 -1.92
C GLU A 568 25.48 15.56 -3.01
N HIS A 569 26.68 16.10 -2.81
CA HIS A 569 27.35 16.91 -3.83
C HIS A 569 27.69 16.09 -5.08
N MET A 570 28.10 14.83 -4.91
CA MET A 570 28.42 13.96 -6.04
C MET A 570 27.18 13.58 -6.86
N CYS A 571 26.02 13.41 -6.23
CA CYS A 571 24.77 13.04 -6.91
C CYS A 571 23.97 14.24 -7.48
N ASP A 572 24.35 15.49 -7.18
CA ASP A 572 23.60 16.69 -7.62
C ASP A 572 23.47 16.78 -9.15
N ARG A 573 24.53 16.43 -9.89
CA ARG A 573 24.53 16.42 -11.36
C ARG A 573 23.54 15.40 -11.93
N GLU A 574 23.54 14.16 -11.40
CA GLU A 574 22.53 13.17 -11.77
C GLU A 574 21.12 13.66 -11.44
N PHE A 575 20.92 14.23 -10.26
CA PHE A 575 19.61 14.73 -9.84
C PHE A 575 19.07 15.80 -10.79
N ARG A 576 19.90 16.77 -11.20
CA ARG A 576 19.52 17.79 -12.19
C ARG A 576 19.26 17.20 -13.57
N ALA A 577 20.06 16.22 -14.01
CA ALA A 577 19.81 15.52 -15.27
C ALA A 577 18.46 14.80 -15.24
N GLN A 578 18.09 14.16 -14.13
CA GLN A 578 16.78 13.52 -13.96
C GLN A 578 15.63 14.55 -13.91
N LEU A 579 15.82 15.70 -13.24
CA LEU A 579 14.84 16.79 -13.26
C LEU A 579 14.55 17.29 -14.67
N PHE A 580 15.59 17.43 -15.50
CA PHE A 580 15.44 17.83 -16.90
C PHE A 580 14.79 16.71 -17.73
N LEU A 581 15.26 15.47 -17.60
CA LEU A 581 14.75 14.31 -18.34
C LEU A 581 13.24 14.10 -18.16
N HIS A 582 12.72 14.31 -16.95
CA HIS A 582 11.29 14.18 -16.63
C HIS A 582 10.50 15.48 -16.85
N GLY A 583 11.13 16.53 -17.38
CA GLY A 583 10.50 17.84 -17.59
C GLY A 583 10.00 18.50 -16.31
N ILE A 584 10.68 18.27 -15.19
CA ILE A 584 10.36 18.85 -13.89
C ILE A 584 11.00 20.23 -13.74
N TYR A 585 12.30 20.36 -14.02
CA TYR A 585 13.03 21.62 -13.87
C TYR A 585 14.27 21.65 -14.77
N THR A 586 14.54 22.81 -15.34
CA THR A 586 15.72 23.07 -16.18
C THR A 586 16.69 23.97 -15.42
N SER A 587 17.88 23.45 -15.09
CA SER A 587 18.93 24.27 -14.47
C SER A 587 19.56 25.23 -15.50
N ALA A 588 20.00 26.40 -15.03
CA ALA A 588 20.69 27.37 -15.88
C ALA A 588 21.88 26.74 -16.62
N GLY A 589 21.94 26.93 -17.94
CA GLY A 589 23.01 26.39 -18.80
C GLY A 589 22.77 24.99 -19.39
N MET A 590 21.73 24.27 -18.97
CA MET A 590 21.44 22.92 -19.51
C MET A 590 20.70 22.92 -20.86
N ASP A 591 19.83 23.89 -21.09
CA ASP A 591 19.00 24.01 -22.30
C ASP A 591 19.79 24.46 -23.53
N THR A 592 20.93 25.12 -23.32
CA THR A 592 21.77 25.71 -24.37
C THR A 592 23.23 25.29 -24.21
N PRO A 593 23.53 23.98 -24.32
CA PRO A 593 24.89 23.50 -24.17
C PRO A 593 25.79 24.14 -25.25
N THR A 594 26.92 24.70 -24.84
CA THR A 594 27.91 25.21 -25.78
C THR A 594 28.59 24.03 -26.47
N LYS A 595 28.64 24.09 -27.81
CA LYS A 595 29.35 23.09 -28.59
C LYS A 595 30.85 23.13 -28.24
N PRO A 596 31.46 22.00 -27.82
CA PRO A 596 32.86 22.00 -27.43
C PRO A 596 33.75 22.13 -28.66
N VAL A 597 34.94 22.72 -28.47
CA VAL A 597 35.94 22.95 -29.55
C VAL A 597 36.67 21.67 -29.94
N THR A 598 36.80 20.72 -29.01
CA THR A 598 37.52 19.45 -29.19
C THR A 598 36.72 18.28 -28.60
N GLY A 599 37.17 17.04 -28.82
CA GLY A 599 36.50 15.83 -28.34
C GLY A 599 35.33 15.36 -29.23
N ARG A 600 34.70 14.23 -28.90
CA ARG A 600 33.68 13.58 -29.74
C ARG A 600 32.44 14.43 -30.00
N LEU A 601 31.99 15.19 -28.99
CA LEU A 601 30.80 16.05 -29.09
C LEU A 601 31.01 17.24 -30.03
N SER A 602 32.26 17.62 -30.34
CA SER A 602 32.57 18.68 -31.30
C SER A 602 32.22 18.30 -32.75
N LEU A 603 32.06 17.00 -33.02
CA LEU A 603 31.74 16.46 -34.34
C LEU A 603 30.24 16.45 -34.62
N TRP A 604 29.39 16.53 -33.59
CA TRP A 604 27.94 16.45 -33.72
C TRP A 604 27.38 17.71 -34.39
N SER A 605 26.42 17.56 -35.30
CA SER A 605 25.75 18.69 -35.94
C SER A 605 24.94 19.50 -34.93
N ASP A 606 24.23 18.80 -34.04
CA ASP A 606 23.42 19.36 -32.97
C ASP A 606 23.80 18.70 -31.65
N VAL A 607 23.98 19.50 -30.61
CA VAL A 607 24.44 19.05 -29.29
C VAL A 607 23.23 19.09 -28.35
N PRO A 608 22.67 17.93 -27.95
CA PRO A 608 21.48 17.89 -27.10
C PRO A 608 21.81 18.30 -25.67
N SER A 609 20.81 18.71 -24.89
CA SER A 609 20.95 19.00 -23.46
C SER A 609 21.37 17.80 -22.60
N LEU A 610 20.98 16.59 -23.03
CA LEU A 610 21.31 15.34 -22.36
C LEU A 610 21.97 14.37 -23.35
N VAL A 611 23.00 13.68 -22.87
CA VAL A 611 23.65 12.59 -23.60
C VAL A 611 23.53 11.31 -22.77
N ARG A 612 23.19 10.21 -23.44
CA ARG A 612 23.29 8.88 -22.87
C ARG A 612 24.65 8.29 -23.21
N ILE A 613 25.38 7.90 -22.17
CA ILE A 613 26.66 7.21 -22.30
C ILE A 613 26.39 5.72 -22.16
N TYR A 614 26.91 4.92 -23.10
CA TYR A 614 26.94 3.47 -23.04
C TYR A 614 28.38 3.02 -22.82
N LEU A 615 28.63 2.36 -21.70
CA LEU A 615 29.91 1.77 -21.35
C LEU A 615 29.84 0.27 -21.61
N VAL A 616 30.64 -0.20 -22.57
CA VAL A 616 30.86 -1.61 -22.89
C VAL A 616 32.04 -2.11 -22.09
N VAL A 617 31.78 -3.00 -21.15
CA VAL A 617 32.77 -3.63 -20.29
C VAL A 617 33.06 -5.03 -20.82
N PRO A 618 34.31 -5.33 -21.21
CA PRO A 618 34.68 -6.64 -21.73
C PRO A 618 34.31 -7.77 -20.78
N ARG A 619 33.81 -8.87 -21.33
CA ARG A 619 33.35 -10.03 -20.54
C ARG A 619 34.39 -10.56 -19.54
N ALA A 620 35.68 -10.43 -19.84
CA ALA A 620 36.77 -10.88 -18.99
C ALA A 620 36.89 -10.09 -17.67
N GLU A 621 36.56 -8.80 -17.67
CA GLU A 621 36.64 -7.90 -16.50
C GLU A 621 35.53 -8.16 -15.49
N VAL A 622 34.40 -8.70 -15.98
CA VAL A 622 33.18 -8.97 -15.20
C VAL A 622 33.18 -10.42 -14.64
N GLY A 623 34.30 -11.14 -14.78
CA GLY A 623 34.40 -12.58 -14.58
C GLY A 623 34.14 -13.09 -13.14
N PHE A 624 34.60 -14.33 -12.89
CA PHE A 624 34.36 -15.09 -11.64
C PHE A 624 34.69 -14.31 -10.35
N SER A 625 35.60 -13.33 -10.40
CA SER A 625 35.99 -12.51 -9.26
C SER A 625 34.90 -11.55 -8.79
N LEU A 626 34.11 -10.93 -9.68
CA LEU A 626 33.01 -10.04 -9.29
C LEU A 626 31.85 -10.85 -8.72
N HIS A 627 31.53 -12.00 -9.33
CA HIS A 627 30.52 -12.91 -8.82
C HIS A 627 30.91 -13.45 -7.43
N ASP A 628 32.14 -13.92 -7.23
CA ASP A 628 32.64 -14.42 -5.94
C ASP A 628 32.74 -13.27 -4.91
N THR A 629 33.14 -12.07 -5.32
CA THR A 629 33.19 -10.89 -4.42
C THR A 629 31.79 -10.49 -3.97
N ALA A 630 30.82 -10.42 -4.89
CA ALA A 630 29.46 -10.05 -4.58
C ALA A 630 28.74 -11.17 -3.79
N HIS A 631 29.05 -12.44 -4.05
CA HIS A 631 28.55 -13.57 -3.26
C HIS A 631 29.15 -13.60 -1.84
N ARG A 632 30.44 -13.29 -1.66
CA ARG A 632 31.12 -13.25 -0.33
C ARG A 632 30.82 -12.00 0.48
N ARG A 633 30.48 -10.87 -0.16
CA ARG A 633 30.28 -9.55 0.48
C ARG A 633 28.83 -9.05 0.48
N GLY A 634 27.91 -9.82 -0.09
CA GLY A 634 26.47 -9.54 -0.13
C GLY A 634 26.06 -8.43 -1.09
N THR A 635 24.93 -7.78 -0.80
CA THR A 635 24.22 -6.87 -1.71
C THR A 635 25.14 -5.77 -2.25
N SER A 636 25.34 -5.78 -3.58
CA SER A 636 26.30 -4.93 -4.28
C SER A 636 25.60 -4.05 -5.33
N ALA A 637 25.32 -2.78 -4.99
CA ALA A 637 24.67 -1.84 -5.91
C ALA A 637 25.69 -1.25 -6.90
N LEU A 638 25.35 -1.23 -8.19
CA LEU A 638 26.16 -0.65 -9.26
C LEU A 638 26.07 0.88 -9.22
N ALA A 639 27.20 1.53 -9.41
CA ALA A 639 27.29 2.97 -9.59
C ALA A 639 28.42 3.34 -10.56
N ILE A 640 28.31 4.52 -11.17
CA ILE A 640 29.34 5.08 -12.05
C ILE A 640 29.84 6.40 -11.47
N SER A 641 31.16 6.55 -11.38
CA SER A 641 31.80 7.85 -11.14
C SER A 641 32.28 8.42 -12.46
N LEU A 642 32.03 9.72 -12.66
CA LEU A 642 32.67 10.53 -13.68
C LEU A 642 33.59 11.53 -12.99
N GLU A 643 34.87 11.51 -13.33
CA GLU A 643 35.88 12.41 -12.75
C GLU A 643 36.71 13.09 -13.86
N GLY A 644 36.92 14.40 -13.74
CA GLY A 644 37.70 15.21 -14.66
C GLY A 644 37.98 16.57 -14.04
N SER A 645 38.69 17.44 -14.76
CA SER A 645 39.08 18.77 -14.23
C SER A 645 37.88 19.64 -13.82
N ASN A 646 36.75 19.51 -14.55
CA ASN A 646 35.54 20.31 -14.35
C ASN A 646 34.28 19.46 -14.09
N ILE A 647 34.40 18.13 -14.10
CA ILE A 647 33.29 17.21 -13.87
C ILE A 647 33.61 16.27 -12.71
N ARG A 648 32.72 16.20 -11.73
CA ARG A 648 32.72 15.18 -10.69
C ARG A 648 31.29 14.80 -10.37
N GLY A 649 30.92 13.55 -10.61
CA GLY A 649 29.54 13.10 -10.45
C GLY A 649 29.43 11.61 -10.17
N LEU A 650 28.46 11.25 -9.34
CA LEU A 650 28.06 9.88 -9.04
C LEU A 650 26.68 9.61 -9.66
N TYR A 651 26.58 8.51 -10.40
CA TYR A 651 25.38 8.10 -11.12
C TYR A 651 24.90 6.73 -10.65
N GLN A 652 23.63 6.63 -10.26
CA GLN A 652 22.97 5.44 -9.73
C GLN A 652 21.78 5.00 -10.62
N CYS A 653 21.27 5.87 -11.48
CA CYS A 653 20.18 5.61 -12.41
C CYS A 653 20.68 4.87 -13.66
N LEU A 654 21.16 3.64 -13.46
CA LEU A 654 21.82 2.84 -14.49
C LEU A 654 20.83 1.95 -15.26
N ARG A 655 21.15 1.65 -16.53
CA ARG A 655 20.46 0.64 -17.36
C ARG A 655 21.47 -0.38 -17.89
N PRO A 656 21.65 -1.51 -17.18
CA PRO A 656 22.51 -2.59 -17.63
C PRO A 656 21.79 -3.57 -18.56
N PHE A 657 22.55 -4.23 -19.42
CA PHE A 657 22.18 -5.45 -20.15
C PHE A 657 23.45 -6.18 -20.63
N PHE A 658 23.32 -7.42 -21.09
CA PHE A 658 24.40 -8.14 -21.78
C PHE A 658 24.10 -8.14 -23.28
N GLY A 659 25.10 -7.85 -24.10
CA GLY A 659 24.90 -7.71 -25.53
C GLY A 659 25.96 -6.85 -26.20
N SER A 660 25.59 -6.27 -27.34
CA SER A 660 26.46 -5.39 -28.12
C SER A 660 25.80 -4.06 -28.46
N VAL A 661 26.64 -3.04 -28.61
CA VAL A 661 26.27 -1.71 -29.09
C VAL A 661 26.94 -1.49 -30.44
N THR A 662 26.16 -1.21 -31.47
CA THR A 662 26.67 -0.93 -32.82
C THR A 662 26.31 0.49 -33.23
N ASP A 663 27.28 1.23 -33.76
CA ASP A 663 27.06 2.56 -34.34
C ASP A 663 26.44 2.40 -35.74
N GLU A 664 25.19 2.83 -35.89
CA GLU A 664 24.48 2.88 -37.17
C GLU A 664 24.39 4.33 -37.70
N GLY A 665 24.88 5.31 -36.94
CA GLY A 665 24.83 6.73 -37.25
C GLY A 665 26.05 7.24 -38.00
N THR A 666 26.19 8.56 -38.00
CA THR A 666 27.41 9.25 -38.47
C THR A 666 27.98 10.06 -37.31
N GLU A 667 29.25 10.49 -37.38
CA GLU A 667 29.83 11.36 -36.34
C GLU A 667 29.03 12.68 -36.16
N ALA A 668 28.33 13.13 -37.20
CA ALA A 668 27.46 14.29 -37.17
C ALA A 668 26.06 14.00 -36.59
N TYR A 669 25.56 12.77 -36.77
CA TYR A 669 24.24 12.29 -36.35
C TYR A 669 24.39 10.90 -35.71
N PRO A 670 24.86 10.84 -34.46
CA PRO A 670 25.04 9.58 -33.73
C PRO A 670 23.72 8.82 -33.60
N ALA A 671 23.75 7.52 -33.91
CA ALA A 671 22.63 6.61 -33.72
C ALA A 671 23.18 5.23 -33.35
N LEU A 672 22.62 4.62 -32.31
CA LEU A 672 23.10 3.34 -31.80
C LEU A 672 21.99 2.30 -31.91
N ARG A 673 22.37 1.10 -32.32
CA ARG A 673 21.54 -0.09 -32.22
C ARG A 673 22.06 -0.97 -31.10
N LEU A 674 21.12 -1.42 -30.26
CA LEU A 674 21.39 -2.30 -29.14
C LEU A 674 20.91 -3.70 -29.52
N GLU A 675 21.79 -4.69 -29.38
CA GLU A 675 21.43 -6.10 -29.55
C GLU A 675 21.66 -6.81 -28.21
N GLU A 676 20.57 -7.24 -27.58
CA GLU A 676 20.60 -7.96 -26.31
C GLU A 676 20.93 -9.44 -26.54
N ASP A 677 21.82 -9.99 -25.72
CA ASP A 677 22.12 -11.41 -25.67
C ASP A 677 20.95 -12.15 -24.99
N PRO A 678 20.23 -13.05 -25.68
CA PRO A 678 19.09 -13.77 -25.09
C PRO A 678 19.51 -14.70 -23.95
N LEU A 679 20.79 -15.08 -23.86
CA LEU A 679 21.32 -15.87 -22.75
C LEU A 679 21.80 -14.98 -21.58
N GLY A 680 21.81 -13.65 -21.77
CA GLY A 680 22.16 -12.65 -20.77
C GLY A 680 23.49 -12.96 -20.08
N MET A 681 23.46 -13.13 -18.76
CA MET A 681 24.64 -13.52 -17.98
C MET A 681 25.22 -14.89 -18.34
N ARG A 682 24.46 -15.82 -18.92
CA ARG A 682 25.02 -17.10 -19.38
C ARG A 682 25.61 -17.03 -20.79
N GLY A 683 25.31 -15.94 -21.50
CA GLY A 683 25.86 -15.67 -22.80
C GLY A 683 27.35 -15.33 -22.75
N THR A 684 27.90 -15.13 -23.94
CA THR A 684 29.31 -14.77 -24.16
C THR A 684 29.51 -13.30 -24.44
N SER A 685 28.41 -12.54 -24.55
CA SER A 685 28.44 -11.11 -24.90
C SER A 685 28.98 -10.24 -23.77
N ASP A 686 29.48 -9.07 -24.15
CA ASP A 686 30.01 -8.08 -23.23
C ASP A 686 28.91 -7.48 -22.34
N PHE A 687 29.33 -6.88 -21.23
CA PHE A 687 28.44 -6.22 -20.29
C PHE A 687 28.29 -4.75 -20.66
N VAL A 688 27.07 -4.30 -20.94
CA VAL A 688 26.79 -2.92 -21.30
C VAL A 688 26.03 -2.24 -20.17
N VAL A 689 26.49 -1.07 -19.76
CA VAL A 689 25.77 -0.21 -18.79
C VAL A 689 25.60 1.18 -19.37
N SER A 690 24.37 1.71 -19.30
CA SER A 690 24.09 3.08 -19.75
C SER A 690 23.52 3.98 -18.67
N PHE A 691 23.80 5.26 -18.78
CA PHE A 691 23.39 6.31 -17.85
C PHE A 691 23.30 7.65 -18.57
N VAL A 692 22.55 8.59 -17.99
CA VAL A 692 22.27 9.91 -18.59
C VAL A 692 23.06 10.97 -17.87
N VAL A 693 23.69 11.86 -18.66
CA VAL A 693 24.54 12.95 -18.17
C VAL A 693 24.09 14.25 -18.83
N ASP A 694 24.19 15.37 -18.11
CA ASP A 694 23.99 16.69 -18.68
C ASP A 694 25.17 17.07 -19.58
N THR A 695 24.87 17.49 -20.81
CA THR A 695 25.91 17.74 -21.81
C THR A 695 26.79 18.94 -21.45
N ALA A 696 26.24 19.93 -20.74
CA ALA A 696 26.97 21.10 -20.28
C ALA A 696 28.19 20.69 -19.42
N SER A 697 28.04 19.74 -18.49
CA SER A 697 29.15 19.24 -17.67
C SER A 697 30.26 18.53 -18.47
N LEU A 698 29.96 18.03 -19.66
CA LEU A 698 30.95 17.42 -20.56
C LEU A 698 31.69 18.48 -21.41
N CYS A 699 31.15 19.70 -21.50
CA CYS A 699 31.61 20.77 -22.39
C CYS A 699 32.23 21.98 -21.66
N GLU A 700 32.00 22.13 -20.35
CA GLU A 700 32.50 23.26 -19.56
C GLU A 700 34.03 23.19 -19.34
N GLY A 701 34.75 24.13 -19.97
CA GLY A 701 36.19 24.38 -19.73
C GLY A 701 36.96 24.79 -20.99
N GLU A 702 37.54 26.00 -21.00
CA GLU A 702 38.66 26.30 -21.91
C GLU A 702 39.88 25.51 -21.41
N VAL A 703 40.27 24.44 -22.10
CA VAL A 703 41.40 23.61 -21.66
C VAL A 703 42.38 23.38 -22.80
N THR A 704 43.66 23.68 -22.51
CA THR A 704 44.83 23.34 -23.32
C THR A 704 45.05 21.81 -23.31
N PRO A 705 45.80 21.23 -24.28
CA PRO A 705 45.87 19.79 -24.51
C PRO A 705 46.43 18.90 -23.36
N GLU A 706 46.84 19.47 -22.23
CA GLU A 706 47.63 18.79 -21.18
C GLU A 706 46.89 18.58 -19.84
N GLN A 707 45.58 18.85 -19.74
CA GLN A 707 44.81 18.61 -18.50
C GLN A 707 43.67 17.59 -18.69
N THR A 708 43.93 16.39 -18.15
CA THR A 708 43.02 15.31 -17.69
C THR A 708 41.81 14.93 -18.56
N ALA A 709 41.92 13.78 -19.23
CA ALA A 709 40.79 13.07 -19.82
C ALA A 709 39.68 12.81 -18.78
N ILE A 710 38.41 12.88 -19.19
CA ILE A 710 37.28 12.51 -18.32
C ILE A 710 37.33 11.01 -18.09
N GLU A 711 37.56 10.61 -16.84
CA GLU A 711 37.60 9.22 -16.39
C GLU A 711 36.20 8.72 -16.08
N ILE A 712 35.91 7.50 -16.53
CA ILE A 712 34.67 6.78 -16.27
C ILE A 712 35.03 5.54 -15.46
N GLU A 713 34.46 5.44 -14.27
CA GLU A 713 34.71 4.31 -13.38
C GLU A 713 33.40 3.64 -12.99
N LEU A 714 33.24 2.39 -13.39
CA LEU A 714 32.16 1.52 -12.95
C LEU A 714 32.59 0.76 -11.70
N PHE A 715 31.77 0.78 -10.66
CA PHE A 715 32.09 0.10 -9.41
C PHE A 715 30.83 -0.36 -8.66
N VAL A 716 31.03 -1.19 -7.62
CA VAL A 716 29.98 -1.62 -6.69
C VAL A 716 30.21 -1.13 -5.26
N PHE A 717 29.11 -0.84 -4.58
CA PHE A 717 29.06 -0.59 -3.13
C PHE A 717 28.59 -1.84 -2.38
N THR A 718 29.32 -2.29 -1.37
CA THR A 718 28.92 -3.43 -0.51
C THR A 718 28.21 -2.97 0.76
N SER A 719 27.12 -3.65 1.15
CA SER A 719 26.32 -3.34 2.35
C SER A 719 27.12 -3.45 3.67
N LEU A 720 26.69 -2.73 4.72
CA LEU A 720 27.26 -2.82 6.07
C LEU A 720 26.78 -4.06 6.84
N GLU A 721 25.62 -4.62 6.51
CA GLU A 721 24.99 -5.74 7.23
C GLU A 721 25.86 -7.01 7.17
N ASP A 722 26.45 -7.30 6.00
CA ASP A 722 27.27 -8.50 5.79
C ASP A 722 28.68 -8.40 6.39
N ARG A 723 29.18 -7.18 6.64
CA ARG A 723 30.52 -6.97 7.22
C ARG A 723 30.58 -7.32 8.71
N ALA A 724 29.46 -7.23 9.43
CA ALA A 724 29.39 -7.54 10.86
C ALA A 724 29.75 -9.00 11.16
N ILE A 725 29.60 -9.89 10.17
CA ILE A 725 29.79 -11.34 10.32
C ILE A 725 31.18 -11.80 9.84
N ILE A 726 31.76 -11.15 8.82
CA ILE A 726 32.84 -11.80 8.03
C ILE A 726 34.25 -11.23 8.27
N LEU A 727 34.54 -9.92 8.19
CA LEU A 727 35.94 -9.40 8.24
C LEU A 727 36.07 -7.93 8.73
N PRO A 728 36.64 -7.67 9.93
CA PRO A 728 36.80 -6.31 10.49
C PRO A 728 37.86 -5.42 9.81
N GLU A 729 38.88 -5.98 9.14
CA GLU A 729 40.16 -5.30 8.93
C GLU A 729 40.38 -4.57 7.58
N HIS A 730 39.43 -4.59 6.63
CA HIS A 730 39.59 -3.92 5.34
C HIS A 730 38.69 -2.66 5.18
N PRO A 731 39.25 -1.46 4.92
CA PRO A 731 38.51 -0.19 4.86
C PRO A 731 37.87 0.13 3.48
N VAL A 732 37.76 -0.81 2.55
CA VAL A 732 37.37 -0.49 1.16
C VAL A 732 35.89 -0.73 0.91
N HIS A 733 35.11 0.35 0.83
CA HIS A 733 33.67 0.40 0.55
C HIS A 733 33.30 0.37 -0.96
N ARG A 734 34.31 0.38 -1.83
CA ARG A 734 34.20 0.61 -3.29
C ARG A 734 35.02 -0.43 -4.04
N PHE A 735 34.40 -1.27 -4.86
CA PHE A 735 35.12 -2.22 -5.71
C PHE A 735 34.96 -1.84 -7.18
N VAL A 736 36.08 -1.43 -7.80
CA VAL A 736 36.13 -1.02 -9.20
C VAL A 736 36.03 -2.24 -10.11
N ILE A 737 35.04 -2.24 -10.99
CA ILE A 737 34.85 -3.29 -12.01
C ILE A 737 35.61 -2.93 -13.27
N TYR A 738 35.47 -1.68 -13.73
CA TYR A 738 36.06 -1.22 -14.97
C TYR A 738 36.36 0.27 -14.90
N HIS A 739 37.44 0.67 -15.55
CA HIS A 739 37.91 2.04 -15.59
C HIS A 739 38.39 2.35 -17.01
N THR A 740 37.90 3.45 -17.57
CA THR A 740 38.30 3.94 -18.90
C THR A 740 38.14 5.47 -18.97
N THR A 741 38.30 6.04 -20.17
CA THR A 741 38.10 7.47 -20.44
C THR A 741 36.98 7.68 -21.46
N LEU A 742 36.34 8.85 -21.42
CA LEU A 742 35.25 9.21 -22.35
C LEU A 742 35.64 9.12 -23.84
N GLU A 743 36.92 9.33 -24.15
CA GLU A 743 37.47 9.30 -25.51
C GLU A 743 37.79 7.88 -26.02
N ASP A 744 37.64 6.84 -25.19
CA ASP A 744 37.80 5.45 -25.59
C ASP A 744 36.66 5.02 -26.53
N ARG A 745 36.93 5.05 -27.85
CA ARG A 745 35.98 4.65 -28.90
C ARG A 745 35.68 3.14 -28.93
N THR A 746 36.43 2.32 -28.20
CA THR A 746 36.20 0.88 -28.15
C THR A 746 35.19 0.51 -27.05
N SER A 747 35.30 1.17 -25.89
CA SER A 747 34.45 0.87 -24.73
C SER A 747 33.30 1.86 -24.54
N VAL A 748 33.34 3.06 -25.12
CA VAL A 748 32.37 4.12 -24.83
C VAL A 748 31.63 4.55 -26.09
N PHE A 749 30.29 4.54 -26.03
CA PHE A 749 29.40 5.02 -27.09
C PHE A 749 28.49 6.13 -26.55
N LEU A 750 28.22 7.13 -27.39
CA LEU A 750 27.45 8.31 -27.02
C LEU A 750 26.23 8.39 -27.95
N ALA A 751 25.05 8.58 -27.38
CA ALA A 751 23.84 8.86 -28.14
C ALA A 751 23.11 10.08 -27.55
N PRO A 752 22.41 10.87 -28.38
CA PRO A 752 21.48 11.87 -27.91
C PRO A 752 20.43 11.19 -27.04
N GLU A 753 20.20 11.69 -25.83
CA GLU A 753 19.05 11.24 -25.05
C GLU A 753 17.87 12.11 -25.48
N PRO A 754 16.86 11.55 -26.17
CA PRO A 754 15.69 12.32 -26.52
C PRO A 754 15.01 12.78 -25.23
N PHE A 755 14.57 14.03 -25.22
CA PHE A 755 13.73 14.54 -24.16
C PHE A 755 12.49 13.62 -24.06
N LEU A 756 12.18 13.05 -22.89
CA LEU A 756 10.90 12.35 -22.69
C LEU A 756 9.84 13.40 -22.96
N PRO A 757 9.03 13.32 -24.03
CA PRO A 757 8.29 14.43 -24.60
C PRO A 757 7.86 15.35 -23.48
N SER A 758 8.53 16.51 -23.38
CA SER A 758 8.10 17.54 -22.46
C SER A 758 6.66 17.67 -22.84
N VAL A 759 5.82 17.64 -21.81
CA VAL A 759 4.61 18.40 -21.94
C VAL A 759 5.10 19.75 -22.49
N ASP A 760 4.87 20.01 -23.78
CA ASP A 760 4.33 21.31 -24.14
C ASP A 760 3.10 21.35 -23.24
N TYR A 761 3.34 21.80 -22.00
CA TYR A 761 2.32 22.23 -21.10
C TYR A 761 1.72 23.31 -21.95
N SER A 762 0.68 22.94 -22.70
CA SER A 762 -0.15 23.90 -23.35
C SER A 762 -0.33 24.95 -22.27
N THR A 763 0.06 26.17 -22.59
CA THR A 763 -0.21 27.34 -21.75
C THR A 763 -1.71 27.46 -21.45
N ASP A 764 -2.52 26.59 -22.05
CA ASP A 764 -3.84 26.20 -21.62
C ASP A 764 -3.86 25.18 -20.44
N PRO A 765 -3.99 25.64 -19.17
CA PRO A 765 -4.24 24.80 -17.98
C PRO A 765 -5.53 23.94 -18.08
N ARG A 766 -6.25 23.99 -19.20
CA ARG A 766 -7.49 23.24 -19.46
C ARG A 766 -7.25 21.86 -20.10
N THR A 767 -6.01 21.44 -20.38
CA THR A 767 -5.66 20.24 -21.18
C THR A 767 -4.97 19.10 -20.41
N TRP A 768 -4.98 19.09 -19.07
CA TRP A 768 -4.78 17.82 -18.36
C TRP A 768 -5.99 16.92 -18.64
N PRO A 769 -5.86 15.62 -18.93
CA PRO A 769 -6.93 14.68 -18.68
C PRO A 769 -6.98 14.44 -17.16
N CYS A 770 -7.14 15.50 -16.39
CA CYS A 770 -8.07 15.38 -15.29
C CYS A 770 -9.35 15.24 -16.09
N PRO A 771 -10.21 14.24 -15.87
CA PRO A 771 -11.58 14.49 -16.22
C PRO A 771 -11.86 15.83 -15.53
N ARG A 772 -11.98 16.90 -16.33
CA ARG A 772 -12.98 17.91 -16.05
C ARG A 772 -14.17 17.03 -15.85
N ILE A 773 -14.43 16.71 -14.59
CA ILE A 773 -15.63 16.03 -14.20
C ILE A 773 -16.65 17.05 -14.69
N GLY A 774 -17.16 16.81 -15.88
CA GLY A 774 -18.26 17.53 -16.47
C GLY A 774 -19.47 17.08 -15.69
N LEU A 775 -19.50 17.42 -14.41
CA LEU A 775 -20.71 17.38 -13.62
C LEU A 775 -21.34 18.75 -13.77
N SER A 776 -22.63 18.69 -14.10
CA SER A 776 -23.65 19.72 -14.19
C SER A 776 -23.26 21.14 -13.69
N PRO A 777 -23.60 22.21 -14.43
CA PRO A 777 -23.48 23.61 -14.02
C PRO A 777 -24.28 24.04 -12.77
N SER A 778 -24.64 23.15 -11.84
CA SER A 778 -25.69 23.42 -10.86
C SER A 778 -25.49 22.73 -9.51
N LEU A 779 -24.30 22.81 -8.93
CA LEU A 779 -24.22 22.73 -7.46
C LEU A 779 -24.61 24.10 -6.90
N HIS A 780 -25.80 24.18 -6.32
CA HIS A 780 -26.35 25.40 -5.75
C HIS A 780 -25.50 25.81 -4.53
N MET A 781 -24.63 26.81 -4.70
CA MET A 781 -23.88 27.46 -3.62
C MET A 781 -24.58 28.78 -3.26
N PRO A 782 -25.55 28.77 -2.33
CA PRO A 782 -26.44 29.91 -2.13
C PRO A 782 -25.75 31.13 -1.52
N ILE A 783 -24.65 30.96 -0.80
CA ILE A 783 -23.99 32.03 -0.05
C ILE A 783 -22.85 32.64 -0.87
N GLY A 784 -21.94 31.83 -1.40
CA GLY A 784 -20.87 32.31 -2.26
C GLY A 784 -20.14 31.18 -2.98
N GLU A 785 -19.53 31.49 -4.12
CA GLU A 785 -18.73 30.52 -4.88
C GLU A 785 -17.45 30.18 -4.12
N GLN A 786 -17.22 28.88 -3.87
CA GLN A 786 -16.00 28.41 -3.23
C GLN A 786 -14.80 28.53 -4.18
N GLY A 787 -13.79 29.28 -3.77
CA GLY A 787 -12.49 29.34 -4.44
C GLY A 787 -11.58 28.15 -4.14
N VAL A 788 -10.36 28.23 -4.64
CA VAL A 788 -9.28 27.26 -4.40
C VAL A 788 -8.98 27.16 -2.89
N VAL A 789 -8.72 25.95 -2.41
CA VAL A 789 -8.28 25.71 -1.03
C VAL A 789 -6.78 26.01 -0.94
N GLN A 790 -6.41 27.02 -0.17
CA GLN A 790 -5.02 27.40 0.07
C GLN A 790 -4.48 26.66 1.30
N LEU A 791 -3.39 25.92 1.14
CA LEU A 791 -2.65 25.31 2.22
C LEU A 791 -1.64 26.31 2.80
N LEU A 792 -1.75 26.52 4.10
CA LEU A 792 -0.90 27.36 4.94
C LEU A 792 -0.17 26.47 5.94
N ARG A 793 1.14 26.67 6.13
CA ARG A 793 1.86 26.04 7.22
C ARG A 793 2.29 27.12 8.21
N ILE A 794 1.83 27.00 9.45
CA ILE A 794 2.03 28.02 10.48
C ILE A 794 2.65 27.37 11.71
N GLU A 795 3.70 27.97 12.27
CA GLU A 795 4.22 27.58 13.57
C GLU A 795 3.13 27.77 14.64
N ASP A 796 2.67 26.66 15.21
CA ASP A 796 1.70 26.70 16.31
C ASP A 796 2.43 27.06 17.60
N GLU A 797 2.23 28.29 18.09
CA GLU A 797 2.88 28.82 19.30
C GLU A 797 2.60 27.97 20.56
N VAL A 798 1.54 27.16 20.55
CA VAL A 798 1.12 26.34 21.69
C VAL A 798 1.92 25.05 21.80
N ASP A 799 2.27 24.42 20.66
CA ASP A 799 2.91 23.10 20.62
C ASP A 799 4.36 23.14 20.08
N GLY A 800 4.79 24.25 19.47
CA GLY A 800 6.13 24.41 18.89
C GLY A 800 6.34 23.62 17.58
N TYR A 801 5.25 23.25 16.89
CA TYR A 801 5.26 22.53 15.62
C TYR A 801 4.52 23.30 14.53
N ASN A 802 4.96 23.11 13.28
CA ASN A 802 4.28 23.62 12.10
C ASN A 802 2.97 22.86 11.86
N ALA A 803 1.83 23.53 12.00
CA ALA A 803 0.50 22.98 11.73
C ALA A 803 0.03 23.38 10.32
N ASN A 804 -0.55 22.41 9.61
CA ASN A 804 -1.21 22.64 8.32
C ASN A 804 -2.60 23.26 8.54
N ARG A 805 -2.90 24.35 7.84
CA ARG A 805 -4.20 25.03 7.84
C ARG A 805 -4.70 25.20 6.42
N PHE A 806 -6.00 25.08 6.23
CA PHE A 806 -6.66 25.40 4.98
C PHE A 806 -7.34 26.75 5.07
N ARG A 807 -7.08 27.61 4.09
CA ARG A 807 -7.75 28.88 3.87
C ARG A 807 -8.63 28.76 2.63
N VAL A 808 -9.89 29.13 2.76
CA VAL A 808 -10.88 29.11 1.67
C VAL A 808 -11.57 30.46 1.60
N ALA A 809 -11.59 31.06 0.41
CA ALA A 809 -12.34 32.27 0.13
C ALA A 809 -13.64 31.93 -0.61
N LEU A 810 -14.77 32.44 -0.12
CA LEU A 810 -16.07 32.33 -0.75
C LEU A 810 -16.47 33.68 -1.35
N THR A 811 -16.65 33.74 -2.65
CA THR A 811 -17.05 34.97 -3.34
C THR A 811 -18.56 35.12 -3.37
N VAL A 812 -19.09 36.15 -2.72
CA VAL A 812 -20.54 36.38 -2.62
C VAL A 812 -21.03 37.16 -3.84
N HIS A 813 -21.65 36.47 -4.80
CA HIS A 813 -22.22 37.08 -6.00
C HIS A 813 -23.64 37.63 -5.79
N ASN A 814 -24.36 37.11 -4.80
CA ASN A 814 -25.73 37.55 -4.52
C ASN A 814 -25.73 38.91 -3.80
N VAL A 815 -26.25 39.93 -4.47
CA VAL A 815 -26.28 41.32 -3.98
C VAL A 815 -27.02 41.46 -2.65
N HIS A 816 -28.09 40.70 -2.42
CA HIS A 816 -28.85 40.74 -1.18
C HIS A 816 -28.01 40.20 -0.01
N ILE A 817 -27.35 39.05 -0.20
CA ILE A 817 -26.48 38.43 0.80
C ILE A 817 -25.25 39.31 1.07
N ALA A 818 -24.63 39.84 0.02
CA ALA A 818 -23.51 40.77 0.15
C ALA A 818 -23.91 42.03 0.97
N THR A 819 -25.15 42.51 0.81
CA THR A 819 -25.65 43.65 1.59
C THR A 819 -25.86 43.27 3.06
N LEU A 820 -26.53 42.16 3.33
CA LEU A 820 -26.73 41.65 4.70
C LEU A 820 -25.40 41.49 5.45
N LEU A 821 -24.40 40.90 4.81
CA LEU A 821 -23.07 40.70 5.41
C LEU A 821 -22.32 42.01 5.63
N ARG A 822 -22.49 43.02 4.76
CA ARG A 822 -21.90 44.36 4.97
C ARG A 822 -22.53 45.09 6.15
N ASP A 823 -23.86 45.01 6.27
CA ASP A 823 -24.62 45.79 7.25
C ASP A 823 -24.53 45.20 8.66
N HIS A 824 -24.49 43.87 8.77
CA HIS A 824 -24.54 43.14 10.04
C HIS A 824 -23.26 42.38 10.39
N GLY A 825 -22.31 42.29 9.47
CA GLY A 825 -21.02 41.64 9.68
C GLY A 825 -21.07 40.11 9.69
N LYS A 826 -19.94 39.50 10.07
CA LYS A 826 -19.75 38.03 10.05
C LYS A 826 -20.51 37.28 11.15
N ASP A 827 -21.06 37.97 12.15
CA ASP A 827 -21.76 37.35 13.28
C ASP A 827 -23.07 36.65 12.87
N LEU A 828 -23.58 36.97 11.67
CA LEU A 828 -24.72 36.28 11.07
C LEU A 828 -24.40 34.87 10.54
N LEU A 829 -23.11 34.57 10.34
CA LEU A 829 -22.66 33.31 9.80
C LEU A 829 -22.33 32.34 10.93
N LYS A 830 -22.99 31.19 10.92
CA LYS A 830 -22.63 30.05 11.76
C LYS A 830 -21.90 29.02 10.91
N ILE A 831 -20.76 28.54 11.37
CA ILE A 831 -20.04 27.44 10.73
C ILE A 831 -19.92 26.26 11.69
N GLU A 832 -20.20 25.07 11.20
CA GLU A 832 -20.04 23.83 11.95
C GLU A 832 -19.45 22.72 11.09
N LEU A 833 -18.61 21.87 11.70
CA LEU A 833 -18.12 20.65 11.08
C LEU A 833 -19.27 19.64 10.99
N VAL A 834 -19.62 19.19 9.78
CA VAL A 834 -20.73 18.23 9.56
C VAL A 834 -20.24 16.84 9.14
N SER A 835 -19.02 16.75 8.64
CA SER A 835 -18.33 15.50 8.27
C SER A 835 -16.80 15.76 8.22
N PRO A 836 -15.92 14.74 8.08
CA PRO A 836 -14.47 14.92 8.17
C PRO A 836 -13.90 15.98 7.24
N HIS A 837 -14.41 16.07 6.01
CA HIS A 837 -13.94 16.97 4.96
C HIS A 837 -14.89 18.14 4.69
N THR A 838 -15.99 18.27 5.43
CA THR A 838 -17.03 19.27 5.13
C THR A 838 -17.41 20.11 6.33
N MET A 839 -17.33 21.42 6.15
CA MET A 839 -17.94 22.39 7.06
C MET A 839 -19.20 22.99 6.43
N ARG A 840 -20.27 23.11 7.20
CA ARG A 840 -21.50 23.78 6.78
C ARG A 840 -21.53 25.20 7.30
N MET A 841 -21.70 26.14 6.40
CA MET A 841 -21.94 27.55 6.69
C MET A 841 -23.43 27.85 6.54
N THR A 842 -24.03 28.42 7.59
CA THR A 842 -25.45 28.80 7.64
C THR A 842 -25.58 30.29 7.88
N LEU A 843 -26.40 30.94 7.05
CA LEU A 843 -26.86 32.32 7.21
C LEU A 843 -28.31 32.29 7.69
N ALA A 844 -28.51 32.37 9.01
CA ALA A 844 -29.80 32.11 9.63
C ALA A 844 -30.90 33.10 9.21
N GLU A 845 -30.55 34.38 9.00
CA GLU A 845 -31.52 35.43 8.63
C GLU A 845 -32.12 35.23 7.24
N ALA A 846 -31.40 34.56 6.34
CA ALA A 846 -31.84 34.28 4.98
C ALA A 846 -32.30 32.82 4.78
N ASP A 847 -32.25 31.99 5.84
CA ASP A 847 -32.48 30.53 5.79
C ASP A 847 -31.63 29.82 4.71
N LEU A 848 -30.38 30.24 4.56
CA LEU A 848 -29.45 29.69 3.57
C LEU A 848 -28.37 28.85 4.25
N SER A 849 -28.02 27.72 3.64
CA SER A 849 -26.88 26.89 4.06
C SER A 849 -26.07 26.42 2.86
N GLN A 850 -24.76 26.36 3.05
CA GLN A 850 -23.79 25.94 2.05
C GLN A 850 -22.71 25.06 2.67
N ASP A 851 -22.29 24.03 1.95
CA ASP A 851 -21.19 23.14 2.33
C ASP A 851 -19.86 23.64 1.73
N ILE A 852 -18.82 23.65 2.55
CA ILE A 852 -17.43 24.01 2.20
C ILE A 852 -16.61 22.73 2.27
N ILE A 853 -15.98 22.35 1.16
CA ILE A 853 -15.29 21.07 1.01
C ILE A 853 -13.78 21.23 1.10
N TYR A 854 -13.12 20.35 1.84
CA TYR A 854 -11.68 20.32 2.07
C TYR A 854 -11.06 19.00 1.55
N PRO A 855 -9.81 19.04 1.01
CA PRO A 855 -9.17 17.85 0.44
C PRO A 855 -8.72 16.84 1.51
N LEU A 856 -8.43 17.30 2.72
CA LEU A 856 -8.10 16.46 3.88
C LEU A 856 -9.05 16.74 5.04
N PRO A 857 -9.13 15.84 6.03
CA PRO A 857 -9.97 16.06 7.19
C PRO A 857 -9.58 17.34 7.94
N VAL A 858 -10.56 18.06 8.46
CA VAL A 858 -10.37 19.32 9.21
C VAL A 858 -10.84 19.19 10.66
N MET A 859 -10.24 19.98 11.53
CA MET A 859 -10.53 19.97 12.96
C MET A 859 -11.70 20.90 13.33
N ARG A 860 -12.44 20.52 14.39
CA ARG A 860 -13.51 21.35 14.98
C ARG A 860 -12.96 22.44 15.89
N SER A 861 -11.80 22.22 16.53
CA SER A 861 -11.29 23.06 17.62
C SER A 861 -10.73 24.41 17.16
N LYS A 862 -10.81 25.42 18.05
CA LYS A 862 -10.10 26.70 17.87
C LYS A 862 -8.58 26.43 17.70
N PRO A 863 -7.89 27.13 16.79
CA PRO A 863 -8.26 28.41 16.20
C PRO A 863 -8.77 28.33 14.75
N MET A 864 -10.09 28.18 14.57
CA MET A 864 -10.76 28.53 13.32
C MET A 864 -10.94 30.06 13.27
N SER A 865 -10.60 30.69 12.14
CA SER A 865 -10.89 32.10 11.91
C SER A 865 -11.85 32.29 10.74
N LEU A 866 -12.85 33.14 10.96
CA LEU A 866 -13.79 33.59 9.95
C LEU A 866 -13.57 35.10 9.75
N ASN A 867 -13.25 35.52 8.53
CA ASN A 867 -13.06 36.92 8.18
C ASN A 867 -14.05 37.30 7.07
N LEU A 868 -14.51 38.55 7.10
CA LEU A 868 -15.31 39.14 6.04
C LEU A 868 -14.47 40.24 5.42
N GLU A 869 -14.20 40.11 4.13
CA GLU A 869 -13.48 41.12 3.36
C GLU A 869 -14.45 41.83 2.41
N VAL A 870 -14.34 43.16 2.36
CA VAL A 870 -15.12 43.98 1.43
C VAL A 870 -14.11 44.74 0.57
N ALA A 871 -14.04 44.36 -0.69
CA ALA A 871 -13.19 45.03 -1.65
C ALA A 871 -13.66 46.47 -1.90
N SER A 872 -12.78 47.35 -2.36
CA SER A 872 -13.11 48.73 -2.75
C SER A 872 -14.16 48.80 -3.87
N THR A 873 -14.33 47.71 -4.64
CA THR A 873 -15.36 47.51 -5.66
C THR A 873 -16.74 47.17 -5.09
N GLY A 874 -16.86 46.99 -3.77
CA GLY A 874 -18.09 46.57 -3.09
C GLY A 874 -18.34 45.06 -3.08
N GLN A 875 -17.46 44.26 -3.69
CA GLN A 875 -17.52 42.80 -3.66
C GLN A 875 -17.21 42.27 -2.25
N VAL A 876 -18.00 41.31 -1.80
CA VAL A 876 -17.87 40.70 -0.47
C VAL A 876 -17.30 39.30 -0.60
N SER A 877 -16.24 39.01 0.14
CA SER A 877 -15.67 37.67 0.28
C SER A 877 -15.70 37.22 1.74
N ILE A 878 -16.02 35.95 1.95
CA ILE A 878 -15.96 35.30 3.26
C ILE A 878 -14.73 34.41 3.26
N GLU A 879 -13.81 34.64 4.19
CA GLU A 879 -12.60 33.83 4.32
C GLU A 879 -12.71 32.92 5.54
N VAL A 880 -12.47 31.63 5.33
CA VAL A 880 -12.51 30.59 6.35
C VAL A 880 -11.14 29.95 6.46
N ILE A 881 -10.49 30.07 7.62
CA ILE A 881 -9.23 29.38 7.93
C ILE A 881 -9.48 28.32 9.00
N VAL A 882 -9.10 27.08 8.71
CA VAL A 882 -9.30 25.91 9.56
C VAL A 882 -8.02 25.09 9.65
N ARG A 883 -7.81 24.38 10.76
CA ARG A 883 -6.67 23.47 10.90
C ARG A 883 -6.98 22.15 10.19
N ALA A 884 -6.04 21.69 9.36
CA ALA A 884 -6.07 20.34 8.80
C ALA A 884 -5.69 19.35 9.90
N ALA A 885 -6.36 18.20 9.95
CA ALA A 885 -6.00 17.14 10.88
C ALA A 885 -4.63 16.57 10.47
N SER A 886 -3.67 16.57 11.39
CA SER A 886 -2.32 16.05 11.13
C SER A 886 -2.20 14.54 11.35
N GLY A 887 -3.24 13.90 11.89
CA GLY A 887 -3.35 12.45 11.98
C GLY A 887 -4.68 11.96 12.54
N ALA A 888 -4.83 10.63 12.62
CA ALA A 888 -6.02 9.91 13.10
C ALA A 888 -6.60 10.44 14.41
N LEU A 889 -5.71 10.84 15.33
CA LEU A 889 -6.06 11.34 16.67
C LEU A 889 -6.75 12.72 16.62
N GLU A 890 -6.57 13.47 15.54
CA GLU A 890 -7.06 14.84 15.33
C GLU A 890 -8.23 14.91 14.33
N ALA A 891 -8.54 13.82 13.63
CA ALA A 891 -9.56 13.78 12.57
C ALA A 891 -10.99 13.73 13.15
N GLU A 892 -11.35 14.76 13.92
CA GLU A 892 -12.61 14.86 14.67
C GLU A 892 -13.88 14.64 13.84
N GLY A 893 -13.89 14.93 12.54
CA GLY A 893 -15.10 14.71 11.75
C GLY A 893 -15.43 13.22 11.51
N PHE A 894 -14.48 12.30 11.67
CA PHE A 894 -14.79 10.86 11.71
C PHE A 894 -15.50 10.47 13.02
N MET A 895 -15.56 11.35 14.03
CA MET A 895 -16.48 11.20 15.17
C MET A 895 -17.94 11.38 14.81
N LEU A 896 -18.21 12.18 13.76
CA LEU A 896 -19.55 12.54 13.36
C LEU A 896 -20.19 11.43 12.54
N ASN A 897 -19.39 10.70 11.76
CA ASN A 897 -19.78 9.48 11.06
C ASN A 897 -18.59 8.51 11.04
N ALA A 898 -18.57 7.58 11.99
CA ALA A 898 -17.40 6.75 12.24
C ALA A 898 -17.22 5.61 11.23
N THR A 899 -18.32 5.16 10.60
CA THR A 899 -18.32 4.13 9.55
C THR A 899 -19.04 4.63 8.31
N PRO A 900 -18.38 5.46 7.49
CA PRO A 900 -19.03 6.09 6.35
C PRO A 900 -19.41 5.04 5.28
N VAL A 901 -20.64 5.18 4.78
CA VAL A 901 -21.16 4.43 3.63
C VAL A 901 -21.43 5.43 2.52
N GLY A 902 -20.60 5.38 1.48
CA GLY A 902 -20.67 6.30 0.35
C GLY A 902 -21.87 6.01 -0.55
N LEU A 903 -22.47 7.07 -1.09
CA LEU A 903 -23.46 7.02 -2.16
C LEU A 903 -22.91 7.82 -3.35
N ARG A 904 -22.57 7.14 -4.45
CA ARG A 904 -22.05 7.74 -5.69
C ARG A 904 -22.95 7.38 -6.86
N GLY A 905 -23.72 8.35 -7.36
CA GLY A 905 -24.79 8.05 -8.30
C GLY A 905 -25.75 7.03 -7.70
N ASP A 906 -25.77 5.83 -8.28
CA ASP A 906 -26.60 4.69 -7.83
C ASP A 906 -25.87 3.65 -6.97
N ILE A 907 -24.55 3.82 -6.76
CA ILE A 907 -23.68 2.85 -6.11
C ILE A 907 -23.54 3.18 -4.63
N ILE A 908 -23.70 2.15 -3.80
CA ILE A 908 -23.57 2.22 -2.34
C ILE A 908 -22.48 1.24 -1.90
N CYS A 909 -21.50 1.72 -1.16
CA CYS A 909 -20.37 0.90 -0.69
C CYS A 909 -19.88 1.36 0.70
N PRO A 910 -19.57 0.42 1.62
CA PRO A 910 -18.85 0.75 2.85
C PRO A 910 -17.43 1.21 2.50
N TRP A 911 -16.94 2.20 3.24
CA TRP A 911 -15.62 2.77 2.98
C TRP A 911 -14.49 2.10 3.79
N ASP A 912 -14.76 1.78 5.06
CA ASP A 912 -13.80 1.37 6.08
C ASP A 912 -13.84 -0.12 6.45
N ILE A 913 -14.82 -0.86 5.91
CA ILE A 913 -15.01 -2.29 6.18
C ILE A 913 -15.13 -3.05 4.87
N HIS A 914 -14.27 -4.06 4.69
CA HIS A 914 -14.28 -4.92 3.51
C HIS A 914 -15.52 -5.81 3.47
N ARG A 915 -16.05 -6.01 2.26
CA ARG A 915 -17.19 -6.86 1.98
C ARG A 915 -16.86 -8.34 2.09
N VAL A 916 -17.88 -9.11 2.43
CA VAL A 916 -17.79 -10.54 2.69
C VAL A 916 -18.98 -11.29 2.10
N ASN A 917 -18.71 -12.47 1.53
CA ASN A 917 -19.76 -13.40 1.12
C ASN A 917 -20.01 -14.43 2.23
N LEU A 918 -20.97 -14.13 3.12
CA LEU A 918 -21.27 -14.98 4.28
C LEU A 918 -21.58 -16.43 3.89
N ASP A 919 -22.17 -16.67 2.71
CA ASP A 919 -22.56 -18.02 2.30
C ASP A 919 -21.39 -18.87 1.78
N ARG A 920 -20.28 -18.22 1.39
CA ARG A 920 -19.01 -18.88 1.04
C ARG A 920 -18.09 -19.08 2.24
N MET A 921 -18.32 -18.39 3.36
CA MET A 921 -17.47 -18.44 4.54
C MET A 921 -17.71 -19.71 5.38
N PRO A 922 -16.65 -20.45 5.78
CA PRO A 922 -16.76 -21.61 6.64
C PRO A 922 -17.35 -21.25 8.01
N ALA A 923 -18.26 -22.09 8.52
CA ALA A 923 -18.86 -21.89 9.84
C ALA A 923 -17.90 -22.33 10.97
N VAL A 924 -17.96 -21.60 12.08
CA VAL A 924 -17.31 -21.99 13.34
C VAL A 924 -18.17 -23.05 14.03
N ASN A 925 -17.54 -24.14 14.44
CA ASN A 925 -18.15 -25.20 15.21
C ASN A 925 -18.35 -24.72 16.66
N LEU A 926 -19.56 -24.25 16.96
CA LEU A 926 -19.95 -23.74 18.27
C LEU A 926 -19.89 -24.79 19.40
N ARG A 927 -19.67 -26.06 19.07
CA ARG A 927 -19.53 -27.17 20.03
C ARG A 927 -18.08 -27.57 20.28
N SER A 928 -17.11 -26.91 19.64
CA SER A 928 -15.69 -27.19 19.84
C SER A 928 -15.30 -26.93 21.31
N PRO A 929 -14.62 -27.88 21.99
CA PRO A 929 -14.29 -27.76 23.41
C PRO A 929 -13.36 -26.58 23.70
N LYS A 930 -12.48 -26.21 22.76
CA LYS A 930 -11.53 -25.09 22.89
C LYS A 930 -12.05 -23.76 22.36
N LEU A 931 -13.29 -23.71 21.85
CA LEU A 931 -13.90 -22.48 21.35
C LEU A 931 -13.81 -21.34 22.36
N ASP A 932 -14.15 -21.64 23.62
CA ASP A 932 -14.19 -20.64 24.68
C ASP A 932 -12.82 -19.97 24.89
N GLN A 933 -11.78 -20.78 24.94
CA GLN A 933 -10.41 -20.35 25.20
C GLN A 933 -9.92 -19.38 24.13
N TRP A 934 -9.94 -19.80 22.86
CA TRP A 934 -9.38 -18.97 21.79
C TRP A 934 -10.30 -17.79 21.46
N LEU A 935 -11.63 -17.94 21.52
CA LEU A 935 -12.55 -16.85 21.19
C LEU A 935 -12.43 -15.73 22.23
N GLN A 936 -12.31 -16.08 23.52
CA GLN A 936 -12.08 -15.09 24.56
C GLN A 936 -10.76 -14.34 24.36
N GLU A 937 -9.68 -15.06 24.05
CA GLU A 937 -8.39 -14.44 23.75
C GLU A 937 -8.48 -13.50 22.55
N HIS A 938 -9.07 -13.96 21.45
CA HIS A 938 -9.29 -13.19 20.22
C HIS A 938 -10.08 -11.91 20.48
N LEU A 939 -11.26 -12.01 21.10
CA LEU A 939 -12.11 -10.86 21.38
C LEU A 939 -11.43 -9.84 22.31
N ARG A 940 -10.62 -10.30 23.27
CA ARG A 940 -9.88 -9.42 24.19
C ARG A 940 -8.85 -8.54 23.47
N THR A 941 -8.36 -8.95 22.29
CA THR A 941 -7.39 -8.16 21.52
C THR A 941 -8.01 -6.96 20.77
N GLN A 942 -9.34 -6.84 20.73
CA GLN A 942 -10.01 -5.65 20.18
C GLN A 942 -9.70 -4.38 20.97
N ILE A 943 -9.43 -4.52 22.27
CA ILE A 943 -9.15 -3.39 23.15
C ILE A 943 -7.66 -3.09 23.14
N SER A 944 -7.34 -1.89 22.69
CA SER A 944 -5.98 -1.37 22.65
C SER A 944 -5.42 -1.14 24.05
N VAL A 945 -4.10 -0.98 24.14
CA VAL A 945 -3.42 -0.64 25.39
C VAL A 945 -3.89 0.72 25.92
N MET A 946 -4.07 1.71 25.03
CA MET A 946 -4.57 3.03 25.39
C MET A 946 -6.02 3.00 25.85
N GLU A 947 -6.87 2.23 25.18
CA GLU A 947 -8.28 2.00 25.54
C GLU A 947 -8.39 1.33 26.92
N ALA A 948 -7.60 0.29 27.17
CA ALA A 948 -7.54 -0.39 28.47
C ALA A 948 -7.10 0.55 29.60
N MET A 949 -6.11 1.43 29.37
CA MET A 949 -5.67 2.42 30.35
C MET A 949 -6.71 3.50 30.63
N ALA A 950 -7.44 3.95 29.59
CA ALA A 950 -8.53 4.90 29.77
C ALA A 950 -9.61 4.33 30.70
N SER A 951 -9.92 3.04 30.56
CA SER A 951 -10.83 2.33 31.46
C SER A 951 -10.26 2.23 32.88
N ALA A 952 -8.98 1.89 33.05
CA ALA A 952 -8.34 1.76 34.36
C ALA A 952 -8.21 3.09 35.14
N THR A 953 -8.14 4.22 34.44
CA THR A 953 -7.98 5.56 35.05
C THR A 953 -9.30 6.23 35.40
N GLY A 954 -10.45 5.57 35.17
CA GLY A 954 -11.77 6.13 35.43
C GLY A 954 -12.15 7.28 34.49
N ASN A 955 -11.36 7.52 33.43
CA ASN A 955 -11.58 8.58 32.46
C ASN A 955 -12.59 8.12 31.39
N GLN A 956 -13.79 7.77 31.85
CA GLN A 956 -14.81 7.10 31.05
C GLN A 956 -15.39 7.97 29.92
N TYR A 957 -15.14 9.29 29.93
CA TYR A 957 -15.86 10.27 29.12
C TYR A 957 -15.01 11.09 28.13
N ASN A 958 -13.68 10.91 28.07
CA ASN A 958 -12.86 11.57 27.04
C ASN A 958 -12.85 10.75 25.74
N MET A 959 -13.91 10.89 24.93
CA MET A 959 -14.08 10.26 23.61
C MET A 959 -13.43 11.08 22.48
N TYR A 960 -12.11 11.20 22.48
CA TYR A 960 -11.36 11.84 21.39
C TYR A 960 -10.31 10.87 20.81
N GLY A 961 -10.09 10.95 19.49
CA GLY A 961 -9.08 10.15 18.78
C GLY A 961 -9.37 8.65 18.80
N LEU A 962 -8.38 7.81 19.13
CA LEU A 962 -8.50 6.34 19.05
C LEU A 962 -9.44 5.73 20.10
N LYS A 963 -9.78 6.48 21.16
CA LYS A 963 -10.63 6.00 22.27
C LYS A 963 -12.12 5.92 21.92
N VAL A 964 -12.47 6.37 20.73
CA VAL A 964 -13.83 6.54 20.23
C VAL A 964 -14.49 5.19 20.01
N TRP A 965 -13.70 4.26 19.48
CA TRP A 965 -14.11 2.88 19.26
C TRP A 965 -14.17 2.03 20.52
N ARG A 966 -13.65 2.51 21.66
CA ARG A 966 -13.60 1.74 22.91
C ARG A 966 -14.96 1.16 23.30
N LEU A 967 -15.97 2.02 23.41
CA LEU A 967 -17.32 1.60 23.85
C LEU A 967 -17.96 0.63 22.84
N PRO A 968 -18.04 0.95 21.53
CA PRO A 968 -18.49 -0.02 20.53
C PRO A 968 -17.74 -1.36 20.54
N LYS A 969 -16.41 -1.37 20.67
CA LYS A 969 -15.62 -2.60 20.76
C LYS A 969 -15.96 -3.42 22.00
N GLU A 970 -16.17 -2.77 23.14
CA GLU A 970 -16.61 -3.42 24.39
C GLU A 970 -18.01 -4.05 24.24
N SER A 971 -18.97 -3.35 23.62
CA SER A 971 -20.32 -3.89 23.40
C SER A 971 -20.37 -4.97 22.33
N ILE A 972 -19.59 -4.86 21.24
CA ILE A 972 -19.39 -5.92 20.24
C ILE A 972 -18.80 -7.16 20.91
N THR A 973 -17.72 -7.00 21.68
CA THR A 973 -17.09 -8.09 22.44
C THR A 973 -18.09 -8.76 23.37
N THR A 974 -18.87 -7.96 24.11
CA THR A 974 -19.91 -8.48 25.02
C THR A 974 -20.99 -9.24 24.25
N ALA A 975 -21.47 -8.72 23.12
CA ALA A 975 -22.49 -9.35 22.30
C ALA A 975 -22.01 -10.69 21.71
N LEU A 976 -20.80 -10.72 21.15
CA LEU A 976 -20.19 -11.93 20.57
C LEU A 976 -19.90 -12.97 21.64
N TYR A 977 -19.29 -12.58 22.77
CA TYR A 977 -19.00 -13.48 23.88
C TYR A 977 -20.30 -14.08 24.43
N ARG A 978 -21.28 -13.26 24.82
CA ARG A 978 -22.53 -13.77 25.41
C ARG A 978 -23.32 -14.67 24.47
N CYS A 979 -23.21 -14.46 23.16
CA CYS A 979 -23.84 -15.34 22.21
C CYS A 979 -23.07 -16.64 22.04
N PHE A 980 -21.78 -16.59 21.74
CA PHE A 980 -21.05 -17.74 21.17
C PHE A 980 -20.14 -18.48 22.15
N SER A 981 -19.73 -17.88 23.28
CA SER A 981 -18.89 -18.54 24.27
C SER A 981 -19.68 -19.63 25.02
N PRO A 982 -19.14 -20.87 25.10
CA PRO A 982 -19.70 -21.93 25.94
C PRO A 982 -19.78 -21.57 27.44
N SER A 983 -18.85 -20.75 27.93
CA SER A 983 -18.80 -20.28 29.32
C SER A 983 -19.62 -19.02 29.59
N ALA A 984 -20.36 -18.52 28.59
CA ALA A 984 -21.22 -17.37 28.75
C ALA A 984 -22.41 -17.66 29.68
N PRO A 985 -22.93 -16.64 30.40
CA PRO A 985 -24.14 -16.78 31.21
C PRO A 985 -25.32 -17.30 30.37
N LEU A 986 -25.96 -18.36 30.86
CA LEU A 986 -27.20 -18.90 30.28
C LEU A 986 -28.41 -18.10 30.77
N ASN A 987 -29.50 -18.16 30.02
CA ASN A 987 -30.76 -17.59 30.47
C ASN A 987 -31.39 -18.39 31.62
N LYS A 988 -32.50 -17.90 32.18
CA LYS A 988 -33.23 -18.56 33.28
C LYS A 988 -33.68 -20.00 32.97
N PHE A 989 -33.69 -20.40 31.70
CA PHE A 989 -34.06 -21.74 31.24
C PHE A 989 -32.85 -22.61 30.86
N GLY A 990 -31.62 -22.19 31.21
CA GLY A 990 -30.39 -22.94 30.92
C GLY A 990 -30.02 -22.97 29.43
N LYS A 991 -30.47 -21.99 28.63
CA LYS A 991 -30.16 -21.88 27.20
C LYS A 991 -29.22 -20.70 26.91
N PRO A 992 -28.32 -20.83 25.93
CA PRO A 992 -27.45 -19.73 25.52
C PRO A 992 -28.28 -18.61 24.89
N PHE A 993 -27.86 -17.38 25.13
CA PHE A 993 -28.45 -16.24 24.45
C PHE A 993 -28.07 -16.24 22.97
N ARG A 994 -29.05 -15.95 22.10
CA ARG A 994 -28.85 -15.83 20.65
C ARG A 994 -29.53 -14.58 20.07
N VAL A 995 -30.19 -13.81 20.93
CA VAL A 995 -30.83 -12.56 20.58
C VAL A 995 -30.30 -11.50 21.54
N VAL A 996 -29.65 -10.49 20.99
CA VAL A 996 -29.07 -9.38 21.74
C VAL A 996 -30.01 -8.19 21.64
N ARG A 997 -30.30 -7.57 22.77
CA ARG A 997 -30.98 -6.28 22.85
C ARG A 997 -29.94 -5.23 23.21
N LEU A 998 -29.78 -4.24 22.34
CA LEU A 998 -29.01 -3.04 22.65
C LEU A 998 -29.89 -2.10 23.48
N CYS A 999 -29.44 -1.73 24.68
CA CYS A 999 -30.21 -0.90 25.61
C CYS A 999 -29.33 0.12 26.34
N GLU A 1000 -29.87 1.30 26.61
CA GLU A 1000 -29.17 2.32 27.39
C GLU A 1000 -28.97 1.83 28.83
N SER A 1001 -27.76 2.07 29.38
CA SER A 1001 -27.37 1.55 30.70
C SER A 1001 -28.29 1.99 31.84
N SER A 1002 -28.88 3.19 31.73
CA SER A 1002 -29.80 3.78 32.71
C SER A 1002 -31.12 2.99 32.85
N GLU A 1003 -31.44 2.13 31.88
CA GLU A 1003 -32.73 1.46 31.78
C GLU A 1003 -32.67 -0.08 31.86
N LEU A 1004 -31.51 -0.65 32.21
CA LEU A 1004 -31.24 -2.10 32.14
C LEU A 1004 -32.25 -2.98 32.90
N ASN A 1005 -32.84 -2.46 33.98
CA ASN A 1005 -33.72 -3.20 34.88
C ASN A 1005 -35.21 -2.97 34.61
N HIS A 1006 -35.58 -2.14 33.61
CA HIS A 1006 -36.98 -1.81 33.35
C HIS A 1006 -37.55 -2.66 32.19
N PRO A 1007 -38.49 -3.58 32.44
CA PRO A 1007 -39.04 -4.47 31.40
C PRO A 1007 -39.84 -3.73 30.30
N LEU A 1008 -40.17 -2.45 30.51
CA LEU A 1008 -40.86 -1.56 29.56
C LEU A 1008 -39.94 -0.49 28.94
N SER A 1009 -38.63 -0.56 29.19
CA SER A 1009 -37.66 0.36 28.57
C SER A 1009 -37.77 0.26 27.03
N PRO A 1010 -37.76 1.40 26.31
CA PRO A 1010 -37.80 1.40 24.85
C PRO A 1010 -36.69 0.52 24.26
N ILE A 1011 -37.09 -0.31 23.30
CA ILE A 1011 -36.18 -1.18 22.56
C ILE A 1011 -35.92 -0.49 21.24
N ASP A 1012 -34.67 -0.10 20.98
CA ASP A 1012 -34.30 0.56 19.73
C ASP A 1012 -33.78 -0.44 18.69
N THR A 1013 -32.86 -1.33 19.09
CA THR A 1013 -32.21 -2.29 18.18
C THR A 1013 -32.11 -3.69 18.80
N ILE A 1014 -32.46 -4.71 18.00
CA ILE A 1014 -32.34 -6.13 18.33
C ILE A 1014 -31.49 -6.85 17.28
N LEU A 1015 -30.55 -7.68 17.72
CA LEU A 1015 -29.71 -8.52 16.85
C LEU A 1015 -30.05 -9.99 17.06
N PHE A 1016 -30.35 -10.70 15.98
CA PHE A 1016 -30.53 -12.15 15.95
C PHE A 1016 -29.25 -12.80 15.42
N MET A 1017 -28.50 -13.46 16.30
CA MET A 1017 -27.18 -14.00 16.00
C MET A 1017 -27.32 -15.48 15.60
N THR A 1018 -27.28 -15.78 14.29
CA THR A 1018 -27.50 -17.15 13.80
C THR A 1018 -26.29 -18.06 13.95
N GLY A 1019 -25.09 -17.53 13.73
CA GLY A 1019 -23.86 -18.31 13.75
C GLY A 1019 -22.62 -17.43 13.66
N LEU A 1020 -21.47 -18.05 13.88
CA LEU A 1020 -20.15 -17.44 13.72
C LEU A 1020 -19.45 -18.12 12.54
N ARG A 1021 -18.73 -17.37 11.72
CA ARG A 1021 -18.00 -17.83 10.53
C ARG A 1021 -16.57 -17.31 10.54
N TYR A 1022 -15.67 -17.99 9.85
CA TYR A 1022 -14.28 -17.53 9.66
C TYR A 1022 -14.23 -16.52 8.52
N ASP A 1023 -13.77 -15.31 8.81
CA ASP A 1023 -13.39 -14.31 7.81
C ASP A 1023 -11.93 -14.61 7.40
N LEU A 1024 -11.81 -15.42 6.35
CA LEU A 1024 -10.55 -16.02 5.92
C LEU A 1024 -9.53 -14.96 5.47
N THR A 1025 -9.99 -13.91 4.78
CA THR A 1025 -9.12 -12.86 4.23
C THR A 1025 -8.62 -11.86 5.27
N ALA A 1026 -9.40 -11.68 6.34
CA ALA A 1026 -9.09 -10.76 7.42
C ALA A 1026 -8.58 -11.46 8.69
N HIS A 1027 -8.32 -12.77 8.60
CA HIS A 1027 -7.79 -13.62 9.67
C HIS A 1027 -8.59 -13.54 10.98
N THR A 1028 -9.90 -13.32 10.89
CA THR A 1028 -10.79 -13.08 12.05
C THR A 1028 -12.09 -13.90 11.95
N VAL A 1029 -13.06 -13.59 12.81
CA VAL A 1029 -14.41 -14.19 12.80
C VAL A 1029 -15.48 -13.14 12.56
N VAL A 1030 -16.57 -13.55 11.91
CA VAL A 1030 -17.74 -12.71 11.63
C VAL A 1030 -19.02 -13.43 12.04
N ALA A 1031 -19.91 -12.72 12.71
CA ALA A 1031 -21.22 -13.21 13.06
C ALA A 1031 -22.20 -12.97 11.91
N ASP A 1032 -22.84 -14.06 11.46
CA ASP A 1032 -23.97 -14.03 10.54
C ASP A 1032 -25.23 -13.68 11.35
N ALA A 1033 -25.67 -12.43 11.22
CA ALA A 1033 -26.68 -11.86 12.09
C ALA A 1033 -27.77 -11.11 11.31
N TYR A 1034 -28.87 -10.84 11.98
CA TYR A 1034 -29.98 -10.06 11.44
C TYR A 1034 -30.35 -8.97 12.42
N VAL A 1035 -30.52 -7.76 11.92
CA VAL A 1035 -30.91 -6.60 12.73
C VAL A 1035 -32.39 -6.30 12.55
N LEU A 1036 -33.06 -6.03 13.66
CA LEU A 1036 -34.37 -5.41 13.72
C LEU A 1036 -34.24 -4.07 14.43
N THR A 1037 -34.46 -2.99 13.69
CA THR A 1037 -34.58 -1.63 14.21
C THR A 1037 -36.06 -1.33 14.45
N VAL A 1038 -36.39 -0.83 15.64
CA VAL A 1038 -37.77 -0.81 16.14
C VAL A 1038 -38.35 0.61 16.11
N ALA A 1039 -39.55 0.75 15.55
CA ALA A 1039 -40.45 1.86 15.84
C ALA A 1039 -41.43 1.50 17.00
N PRO A 1040 -41.76 2.42 17.92
CA PRO A 1040 -42.49 2.13 19.17
C PRO A 1040 -43.87 1.42 19.11
N PRO A 1041 -44.72 1.52 18.07
CA PRO A 1041 -46.06 0.92 18.15
C PRO A 1041 -46.12 -0.57 17.79
N LEU A 1042 -45.15 -1.14 17.07
CA LEU A 1042 -45.21 -2.53 16.58
C LEU A 1042 -44.69 -3.58 17.61
N THR A 1043 -44.04 -3.15 18.69
CA THR A 1043 -43.03 -3.98 19.35
C THR A 1043 -43.49 -4.86 20.51
N ARG A 1044 -44.52 -4.48 21.27
CA ARG A 1044 -44.89 -5.25 22.46
C ARG A 1044 -45.49 -6.62 22.12
N SER A 1045 -46.33 -6.69 21.08
CA SER A 1045 -46.99 -7.94 20.67
C SER A 1045 -46.00 -8.91 20.01
N ILE A 1046 -45.12 -8.41 19.14
CA ILE A 1046 -44.17 -9.24 18.40
C ILE A 1046 -43.03 -9.74 19.32
N LEU A 1047 -42.58 -8.94 20.29
CA LEU A 1047 -41.49 -9.34 21.21
C LEU A 1047 -41.93 -10.11 22.45
N ALA A 1048 -43.23 -10.12 22.78
CA ALA A 1048 -43.75 -10.85 23.94
C ALA A 1048 -43.26 -12.31 24.05
N PRO A 1049 -43.19 -13.10 22.97
CA PRO A 1049 -42.68 -14.48 23.05
C PRO A 1049 -41.20 -14.59 23.43
N LEU A 1050 -40.37 -13.60 23.05
CA LEU A 1050 -38.94 -13.58 23.37
C LEU A 1050 -38.70 -13.15 24.82
N VAL A 1051 -39.47 -12.16 25.29
CA VAL A 1051 -39.43 -11.68 26.69
C VAL A 1051 -39.89 -12.78 27.65
N GLN A 1052 -41.02 -13.44 27.36
CA GLN A 1052 -41.55 -14.55 28.19
C GLN A 1052 -40.55 -15.70 28.34
N LYS A 1053 -39.74 -15.97 27.32
CA LYS A 1053 -38.74 -17.05 27.30
C LYS A 1053 -37.37 -16.62 27.82
N ASP A 1054 -37.23 -15.41 28.36
CA ASP A 1054 -35.95 -14.85 28.82
C ASP A 1054 -34.86 -14.99 27.73
N ALA A 1055 -35.23 -14.75 26.47
CA ALA A 1055 -34.36 -15.02 25.31
C ALA A 1055 -33.53 -13.80 24.89
N LEU A 1056 -33.83 -12.62 25.44
CA LEU A 1056 -33.17 -11.35 25.11
C LEU A 1056 -32.00 -11.11 26.07
N CYS A 1057 -30.78 -11.05 25.54
CA CYS A 1057 -29.60 -10.66 26.28
C CYS A 1057 -29.44 -9.13 26.26
N PRO A 1058 -29.51 -8.43 27.41
CA PRO A 1058 -29.26 -6.99 27.44
C PRO A 1058 -27.75 -6.71 27.31
N VAL A 1059 -27.37 -5.88 26.34
CA VAL A 1059 -26.03 -5.29 26.24
C VAL A 1059 -26.14 -3.80 26.55
N PRO A 1060 -25.56 -3.32 27.68
CA PRO A 1060 -25.59 -1.91 28.03
C PRO A 1060 -24.82 -1.09 27.01
N LEU A 1061 -25.40 0.03 26.60
CA LEU A 1061 -24.73 1.07 25.83
C LEU A 1061 -24.61 2.35 26.67
N PHE A 1062 -23.52 3.09 26.46
CA PHE A 1062 -23.19 4.29 27.23
C PHE A 1062 -23.10 5.54 26.35
N GLY A 1063 -23.76 6.63 26.76
CA GLY A 1063 -23.65 7.94 26.09
C GLY A 1063 -24.00 7.89 24.59
N GLU A 1064 -23.11 8.40 23.74
CA GLU A 1064 -23.28 8.46 22.28
C GLU A 1064 -23.08 7.10 21.57
N GLU A 1065 -22.81 6.01 22.29
CA GLU A 1065 -22.53 4.71 21.69
C GLU A 1065 -23.68 4.16 20.84
N LEU A 1066 -24.95 4.38 21.24
CA LEU A 1066 -26.09 3.92 20.43
C LEU A 1066 -26.15 4.65 19.07
N ARG A 1067 -25.74 5.92 19.02
CA ARG A 1067 -25.61 6.67 17.78
C ARG A 1067 -24.56 6.04 16.86
N MET A 1068 -23.43 5.64 17.43
CA MET A 1068 -22.37 4.94 16.68
C MET A 1068 -22.84 3.57 16.16
N TRP A 1069 -23.61 2.82 16.94
CA TRP A 1069 -24.24 1.59 16.44
C TRP A 1069 -25.16 1.85 15.24
N LYS A 1070 -25.99 2.92 15.28
CA LYS A 1070 -26.83 3.29 14.14
C LYS A 1070 -26.03 3.68 12.89
N GLN A 1071 -24.81 4.22 13.06
CA GLN A 1071 -23.89 4.50 11.95
C GLN A 1071 -23.23 3.24 11.41
N LEU A 1072 -22.90 2.30 12.30
CA LEU A 1072 -22.27 1.01 11.95
C LEU A 1072 -23.22 0.08 11.19
N LEU A 1073 -24.52 0.06 11.53
CA LEU A 1073 -25.49 -0.87 10.94
C LEU A 1073 -25.56 -0.84 9.40
N PRO A 1074 -25.65 0.31 8.71
CA PRO A 1074 -25.55 0.37 7.26
C PRO A 1074 -24.28 -0.28 6.71
N ALA A 1075 -23.12 0.02 7.31
CA ALA A 1075 -21.85 -0.56 6.87
C ALA A 1075 -21.87 -2.09 7.00
N LEU A 1076 -22.39 -2.63 8.10
CA LEU A 1076 -22.50 -4.09 8.30
C LEU A 1076 -23.52 -4.76 7.36
N ALA A 1077 -24.56 -4.05 6.94
CA ALA A 1077 -25.55 -4.54 5.97
C ALA A 1077 -24.95 -4.58 4.55
N GLU A 1078 -24.34 -3.48 4.12
CA GLU A 1078 -23.67 -3.39 2.81
C GLU A 1078 -22.46 -4.32 2.73
N ARG A 1079 -21.80 -4.60 3.87
CA ARG A 1079 -20.69 -5.57 3.96
C ARG A 1079 -21.05 -6.94 3.41
N CYS A 1080 -22.26 -7.43 3.64
CA CYS A 1080 -22.66 -8.79 3.26
C CYS A 1080 -23.84 -8.90 2.31
N ARG A 1081 -24.32 -7.78 1.74
CA ARG A 1081 -25.49 -7.81 0.87
C ARG A 1081 -25.25 -8.63 -0.40
N THR A 1082 -26.29 -9.34 -0.81
CA THR A 1082 -26.40 -10.11 -2.06
C THR A 1082 -27.54 -9.59 -2.95
N TRP A 1083 -28.23 -8.54 -2.50
CA TRP A 1083 -29.33 -7.86 -3.19
C TRP A 1083 -28.89 -6.45 -3.63
N SER A 1084 -29.64 -5.87 -4.57
CA SER A 1084 -29.35 -4.54 -5.14
C SER A 1084 -30.37 -3.49 -4.71
N HIS A 1085 -29.94 -2.23 -4.67
CA HIS A 1085 -30.77 -1.08 -4.32
C HIS A 1085 -31.66 -0.66 -5.50
N GLY A 1086 -32.97 -0.76 -5.33
CA GLY A 1086 -33.94 -0.35 -6.35
C GLY A 1086 -34.11 1.17 -6.49
N PRO A 1087 -34.89 1.64 -7.49
CA PRO A 1087 -35.14 3.06 -7.73
C PRO A 1087 -35.88 3.78 -6.58
N ASN A 1088 -36.64 3.02 -5.78
CA ASN A 1088 -37.38 3.54 -4.62
C ASN A 1088 -36.56 3.48 -3.32
N CYS A 1089 -35.24 3.26 -3.39
CA CYS A 1089 -34.39 3.17 -2.21
C CYS A 1089 -34.37 4.51 -1.45
N GLU A 1090 -34.64 4.48 -0.15
CA GLU A 1090 -34.68 5.68 0.70
C GLU A 1090 -33.30 6.35 0.82
N TYR A 1091 -32.22 5.57 0.78
CA TYR A 1091 -30.86 6.12 0.73
C TYR A 1091 -30.65 6.98 -0.51
N LYS A 1092 -31.11 6.52 -1.69
CA LYS A 1092 -31.02 7.24 -2.95
C LYS A 1092 -31.93 8.47 -2.95
N ALA A 1093 -33.17 8.30 -2.53
CA ALA A 1093 -34.17 9.38 -2.51
C ALA A 1093 -33.80 10.53 -1.57
N THR A 1094 -33.21 10.23 -0.41
CA THR A 1094 -32.79 11.24 0.58
C THR A 1094 -31.34 11.69 0.41
N GLY A 1095 -30.53 10.93 -0.33
CA GLY A 1095 -29.09 11.11 -0.42
C GLY A 1095 -28.38 10.96 0.93
N ARG A 1096 -28.96 10.26 1.91
CA ARG A 1096 -28.48 10.24 3.29
C ARG A 1096 -28.32 8.80 3.80
N ILE A 1097 -27.15 8.49 4.35
CA ILE A 1097 -26.84 7.21 4.99
C ILE A 1097 -26.01 7.49 6.26
N PRO A 1098 -26.40 7.01 7.44
CA PRO A 1098 -27.70 6.40 7.80
C PRO A 1098 -28.89 7.38 7.69
N LEU A 1099 -30.10 6.84 7.56
CA LEU A 1099 -31.34 7.65 7.47
C LEU A 1099 -31.67 8.39 8.77
N GLU A 1100 -31.48 7.73 9.92
CA GLU A 1100 -31.75 8.26 11.25
C GLU A 1100 -30.71 7.77 12.26
N THR A 1101 -30.21 8.69 13.10
CA THR A 1101 -29.19 8.41 14.12
C THR A 1101 -29.65 8.78 15.52
N ARG A 1102 -30.78 9.50 15.66
CA ARG A 1102 -31.35 9.90 16.94
C ARG A 1102 -31.97 8.69 17.66
N LEU A 1103 -31.88 8.73 18.99
CA LEU A 1103 -32.41 7.70 19.89
C LEU A 1103 -33.94 7.60 19.71
N HIS A 1104 -34.45 6.38 19.52
CA HIS A 1104 -35.89 6.08 19.44
C HIS A 1104 -36.68 6.82 18.35
N ALA A 1105 -36.01 7.47 17.40
CA ALA A 1105 -36.63 8.34 16.41
C ALA A 1105 -36.96 7.65 15.07
N GLY A 1106 -36.26 6.56 14.72
CA GLY A 1106 -36.44 5.89 13.42
C GLY A 1106 -35.36 4.86 13.08
N ASP A 1107 -35.51 4.29 11.88
CA ASP A 1107 -34.66 3.23 11.32
C ASP A 1107 -33.44 3.84 10.57
N PRO A 1108 -32.19 3.46 10.91
CA PRO A 1108 -31.01 3.84 10.13
C PRO A 1108 -30.91 3.16 8.74
N LEU A 1109 -31.65 2.08 8.51
CA LEU A 1109 -31.56 1.24 7.31
C LEU A 1109 -32.62 1.55 6.24
N CYS A 1110 -32.24 1.40 4.97
CA CYS A 1110 -33.21 1.40 3.87
C CYS A 1110 -34.06 0.12 3.86
N SER A 1111 -35.20 0.16 3.17
CA SER A 1111 -36.09 -0.99 3.07
C SER A 1111 -35.66 -2.05 2.06
N CYS A 1112 -34.68 -1.78 1.19
CA CYS A 1112 -34.24 -2.68 0.12
C CYS A 1112 -33.78 -4.06 0.65
N GLY A 1113 -33.09 -4.08 1.78
CA GLY A 1113 -32.59 -5.30 2.41
C GLY A 1113 -33.60 -6.02 3.32
N ARG A 1114 -34.78 -5.43 3.58
CA ARG A 1114 -35.74 -6.02 4.53
C ARG A 1114 -36.33 -7.31 3.98
N GLY A 1115 -36.27 -8.37 4.78
CA GLY A 1115 -36.79 -9.68 4.40
C GLY A 1115 -36.01 -10.40 3.30
N LYS A 1116 -34.81 -9.93 2.96
CA LYS A 1116 -33.87 -10.59 2.04
C LYS A 1116 -32.93 -11.51 2.81
N ASP A 1117 -32.57 -12.63 2.19
CA ASP A 1117 -31.63 -13.63 2.73
C ASP A 1117 -31.99 -14.17 4.13
N VAL A 1118 -33.29 -14.30 4.43
CA VAL A 1118 -33.81 -14.62 5.78
C VAL A 1118 -34.00 -16.11 6.06
N GLU A 1119 -33.55 -16.97 5.16
CA GLU A 1119 -33.60 -18.43 5.29
C GLU A 1119 -32.89 -18.90 6.56
N GLY A 1120 -31.75 -18.28 6.91
CA GLY A 1120 -31.00 -18.58 8.14
C GLY A 1120 -31.81 -18.27 9.41
N LEU A 1121 -32.52 -17.14 9.43
CA LEU A 1121 -33.37 -16.74 10.53
C LEU A 1121 -34.60 -17.66 10.68
N ARG A 1122 -35.22 -18.08 9.57
CA ARG A 1122 -36.39 -18.99 9.57
C ARG A 1122 -36.10 -20.38 10.14
N ARG A 1123 -34.83 -20.81 10.21
CA ARG A 1123 -34.43 -22.08 10.83
C ARG A 1123 -34.81 -22.15 12.31
N VAL A 1124 -34.87 -21.01 13.00
CA VAL A 1124 -35.37 -20.92 14.37
C VAL A 1124 -36.85 -20.56 14.32
N LYS A 1125 -37.73 -21.54 14.61
CA LYS A 1125 -39.20 -21.36 14.56
C LYS A 1125 -39.70 -20.14 15.34
N ALA A 1126 -39.06 -19.80 16.46
CA ALA A 1126 -39.42 -18.64 17.27
C ALA A 1126 -39.03 -17.29 16.63
N TRP A 1127 -38.10 -17.29 15.66
CA TRP A 1127 -37.64 -16.10 14.96
C TRP A 1127 -38.37 -15.88 13.63
N ALA A 1128 -38.93 -16.92 13.03
CA ALA A 1128 -39.62 -16.84 11.73
C ALA A 1128 -40.62 -15.65 11.58
N PRO A 1129 -41.41 -15.25 12.61
CA PRO A 1129 -42.29 -14.07 12.50
C PRO A 1129 -41.56 -12.74 12.23
N PHE A 1130 -40.29 -12.63 12.60
CA PHE A 1130 -39.48 -11.42 12.40
C PHE A 1130 -38.88 -11.33 10.99
N ALA A 1131 -38.85 -12.44 10.23
CA ALA A 1131 -38.18 -12.53 8.95
C ALA A 1131 -38.52 -11.36 7.98
N PRO A 1132 -39.79 -10.91 7.81
CA PRO A 1132 -40.10 -9.82 6.88
C PRO A 1132 -39.55 -8.43 7.29
N HIS A 1133 -39.10 -8.29 8.53
CA HIS A 1133 -38.78 -6.99 9.14
C HIS A 1133 -37.29 -6.80 9.42
N VAL A 1134 -36.46 -7.81 9.18
CA VAL A 1134 -35.03 -7.74 9.46
C VAL A 1134 -34.20 -7.51 8.22
N THR A 1135 -32.99 -7.01 8.43
CA THR A 1135 -31.92 -6.94 7.42
C THR A 1135 -30.74 -7.80 7.88
N ARG A 1136 -30.14 -8.60 6.99
CA ARG A 1136 -28.94 -9.40 7.29
C ARG A 1136 -27.71 -8.49 7.42
N ILE A 1137 -26.86 -8.73 8.41
CA ILE A 1137 -25.64 -7.98 8.70
C ILE A 1137 -24.48 -8.92 9.01
N ALA A 1138 -23.25 -8.48 8.73
CA ALA A 1138 -22.02 -9.20 9.04
C ALA A 1138 -21.23 -8.48 10.15
N LEU A 1139 -21.41 -8.89 11.41
CA LEU A 1139 -20.80 -8.25 12.57
C LEU A 1139 -19.45 -8.90 12.94
N SER A 1140 -18.34 -8.17 12.88
CA SER A 1140 -17.02 -8.66 13.29
C SER A 1140 -16.42 -7.86 14.45
N PRO A 1141 -15.42 -8.43 15.17
CA PRO A 1141 -14.45 -7.67 15.93
C PRO A 1141 -13.87 -6.47 15.16
N LEU A 1142 -13.58 -5.38 15.87
CA LEU A 1142 -12.82 -4.22 15.38
C LEU A 1142 -11.52 -4.11 16.18
N PHE A 1143 -10.37 -4.09 15.51
CA PHE A 1143 -9.05 -4.14 16.15
C PHE A 1143 -8.38 -2.76 16.18
N PRO A 1144 -7.47 -2.52 17.13
CA PRO A 1144 -6.65 -1.32 17.13
C PRO A 1144 -5.66 -1.30 15.95
N VAL A 1145 -5.39 -0.10 15.45
CA VAL A 1145 -4.39 0.12 14.41
C VAL A 1145 -3.02 0.24 15.07
N TRP A 1146 -2.16 -0.74 14.81
CA TRP A 1146 -0.94 -0.94 15.58
C TRP A 1146 0.10 0.18 15.42
N TYR A 1147 0.14 0.87 14.29
CA TYR A 1147 1.09 1.98 14.05
C TYR A 1147 0.58 3.32 14.59
N LEU A 1148 -0.69 3.41 14.99
CA LEU A 1148 -1.26 4.58 15.65
C LEU A 1148 -1.05 4.58 17.16
N GLU A 1149 -0.68 3.44 17.76
CA GLU A 1149 -0.44 3.33 19.21
C GLU A 1149 0.77 2.46 19.56
N PRO A 1150 1.62 2.85 20.52
CA PRO A 1150 2.67 1.97 21.01
C PRO A 1150 2.07 0.74 21.72
N LEU A 1151 2.09 -0.43 21.07
CA LEU A 1151 1.64 -1.71 21.66
C LEU A 1151 2.50 -2.20 22.86
N MET A 1152 3.54 -1.46 23.25
CA MET A 1152 4.66 -1.94 24.07
C MET A 1152 4.60 -1.57 25.56
N MET A 1153 3.50 -1.83 26.27
CA MET A 1153 3.45 -1.61 27.74
C MET A 1153 4.04 -2.74 28.59
N LYS A 1154 4.30 -3.94 28.04
CA LYS A 1154 4.97 -5.02 28.80
C LYS A 1154 6.47 -4.76 29.00
N PHE A 1155 7.13 -4.00 28.13
CA PHE A 1155 8.53 -3.57 28.35
C PHE A 1155 8.67 -2.59 29.53
N LEU A 1156 7.69 -1.70 29.73
CA LEU A 1156 7.69 -0.77 30.89
C LEU A 1156 7.58 -1.49 32.24
N ARG A 1157 7.07 -2.74 32.27
CA ARG A 1157 7.11 -3.59 33.47
C ARG A 1157 8.44 -4.32 33.67
N ARG A 1158 9.20 -4.59 32.61
CA ARG A 1158 10.45 -5.37 32.64
C ARG A 1158 11.68 -4.48 32.83
N SER A 1159 11.65 -3.21 32.39
CA SER A 1159 12.73 -2.23 32.57
C SER A 1159 12.82 -1.59 33.98
N GLY A 1160 12.27 -2.24 35.01
CA GLY A 1160 12.60 -1.96 36.42
C GLY A 1160 12.64 -0.49 36.82
N GLY A 1161 11.49 0.18 36.88
CA GLY A 1161 11.34 1.44 37.62
C GLY A 1161 11.14 2.69 36.77
N MET A 1162 9.92 2.92 36.30
CA MET A 1162 9.46 4.27 35.98
C MET A 1162 7.93 4.30 36.11
N THR A 1163 7.40 5.18 36.96
CA THR A 1163 5.97 5.21 37.31
C THR A 1163 5.12 5.72 36.14
N SER A 1164 3.88 5.20 36.04
CA SER A 1164 2.89 5.46 34.98
C SER A 1164 2.61 6.94 34.68
N LYS A 1165 2.93 7.85 35.60
CA LYS A 1165 2.73 9.30 35.46
C LYS A 1165 3.87 10.01 34.70
N TRP A 1166 5.08 9.45 34.74
CA TRP A 1166 6.27 10.03 34.08
C TRP A 1166 6.27 9.75 32.56
N THR A 1167 5.72 8.60 32.15
CA THR A 1167 5.70 8.13 30.77
C THR A 1167 4.68 8.86 29.90
N LEU A 1168 3.48 9.15 30.41
CA LEU A 1168 2.44 9.87 29.65
C LEU A 1168 2.92 11.25 29.19
N LYS A 1169 3.72 11.93 30.01
CA LYS A 1169 4.32 13.21 29.68
C LYS A 1169 5.38 13.09 28.57
N LYS A 1170 6.13 11.99 28.53
CA LYS A 1170 7.22 11.75 27.56
C LYS A 1170 6.75 11.15 26.23
N THR A 1171 5.57 10.51 26.22
CA THR A 1171 4.96 9.90 25.01
C THR A 1171 4.05 10.89 24.27
N ILE A 1172 3.54 11.91 24.96
CA ILE A 1172 2.65 12.93 24.38
C ILE A 1172 3.39 14.26 24.16
N GLU A 1173 4.37 14.62 24.99
CA GLU A 1173 5.20 15.81 24.79
C GLU A 1173 6.56 15.42 24.19
N MET A 1174 6.88 16.00 23.03
CA MET A 1174 8.22 15.94 22.45
C MET A 1174 9.25 16.62 23.37
N PRO A 1175 10.53 16.24 23.31
CA PRO A 1175 11.53 16.87 24.16
C PRO A 1175 11.65 18.35 23.82
N PRO A 1176 11.68 19.26 24.82
CA PRO A 1176 11.91 20.67 24.56
C PRO A 1176 13.25 20.85 23.82
N LYS A 1177 13.32 21.86 22.96
CA LYS A 1177 14.51 22.19 22.18
C LYS A 1177 15.34 23.26 22.87
N CYS A 1178 16.67 23.13 22.77
CA CYS A 1178 17.54 24.19 23.22
C CYS A 1178 17.38 25.41 22.32
N ILE A 1179 17.06 26.57 22.90
CA ILE A 1179 16.76 27.79 22.13
C ILE A 1179 17.93 28.37 21.30
N VAL A 1180 19.13 27.78 21.41
CA VAL A 1180 20.34 28.24 20.72
C VAL A 1180 20.81 27.27 19.64
N CYS A 1181 20.73 25.96 19.89
CA CYS A 1181 21.26 24.92 18.98
C CYS A 1181 20.20 23.95 18.48
N ASP A 1182 18.93 24.20 18.82
CA ASP A 1182 17.73 23.48 18.42
C ASP A 1182 17.69 21.98 18.73
N ARG A 1183 18.67 21.48 19.49
CA ARG A 1183 18.77 20.08 19.90
C ARG A 1183 17.65 19.74 20.89
N ALA A 1184 16.80 18.79 20.54
CA ALA A 1184 15.69 18.31 21.36
C ALA A 1184 16.18 17.31 22.43
N MET A 1185 16.05 17.62 23.72
CA MET A 1185 16.38 16.71 24.81
C MET A 1185 15.38 16.87 25.98
N TYR A 1186 15.10 15.79 26.72
CA TYR A 1186 14.18 15.87 27.87
C TYR A 1186 14.82 16.50 29.10
N ASP A 1187 16.15 16.50 29.17
CA ASP A 1187 16.93 16.96 30.33
C ASP A 1187 17.52 18.35 30.12
N LEU A 1188 16.81 19.25 29.41
CA LEU A 1188 17.24 20.64 29.26
C LEU A 1188 17.14 21.40 30.58
N LYS A 1189 18.14 22.25 30.83
CA LYS A 1189 18.13 23.18 31.97
C LYS A 1189 17.23 24.36 31.63
N LYS A 1190 16.22 24.59 32.45
CA LYS A 1190 15.39 25.80 32.39
C LYS A 1190 16.11 26.98 33.02
N CYS A 1191 15.84 28.20 32.54
CA CYS A 1191 16.32 29.41 33.19
C CYS A 1191 15.87 29.44 34.66
N ALA A 1192 16.82 29.55 35.60
CA ALA A 1192 16.53 29.52 37.03
C ALA A 1192 15.55 30.62 37.50
N ARG A 1193 15.45 31.73 36.74
CA ARG A 1193 14.63 32.89 37.11
C ARG A 1193 13.20 32.83 36.52
N CYS A 1194 13.05 32.69 35.20
CA CYS A 1194 11.73 32.70 34.56
C CYS A 1194 11.15 31.31 34.27
N GLN A 1195 11.97 30.25 34.29
CA GLN A 1195 11.61 28.87 33.94
C GLN A 1195 10.98 28.67 32.54
N LYS A 1196 11.03 29.69 31.66
CA LYS A 1196 10.49 29.65 30.29
C LYS A 1196 11.50 29.06 29.30
N ASP A 1197 12.65 29.70 29.14
CA ASP A 1197 13.64 29.30 28.13
C ASP A 1197 14.45 28.09 28.61
N THR A 1198 14.78 27.20 27.66
CA THR A 1198 15.46 25.91 27.91
C THR A 1198 16.79 25.82 27.17
N TYR A 1199 17.80 25.25 27.83
CA TYR A 1199 19.18 25.20 27.36
C TYR A 1199 19.79 23.81 27.56
N CYS A 1200 20.52 23.29 26.56
CA CYS A 1200 21.20 21.99 26.67
C CYS A 1200 22.47 22.07 27.50
N SER A 1201 23.03 23.26 27.67
CA SER A 1201 24.24 23.51 28.43
C SER A 1201 24.29 24.95 28.95
N GLU A 1202 25.14 25.20 29.93
CA GLU A 1202 25.42 26.55 30.42
C GLU A 1202 26.06 27.44 29.33
N LYS A 1203 26.77 26.83 28.37
CA LYS A 1203 27.34 27.52 27.21
C LYS A 1203 26.24 28.14 26.34
N CYS A 1204 25.20 27.37 26.02
CA CYS A 1204 24.04 27.87 25.27
C CYS A 1204 23.29 28.95 26.07
N GLN A 1205 23.13 28.78 27.38
CA GLN A 1205 22.49 29.81 28.21
C GLN A 1205 23.27 31.14 28.21
N ARG A 1206 24.61 31.10 28.30
CA ARG A 1206 25.44 32.31 28.24
C ARG A 1206 25.38 32.98 26.86
N GLN A 1207 25.30 32.20 25.79
CA GLN A 1207 25.18 32.70 24.42
C GLN A 1207 23.86 33.45 24.19
N ASP A 1208 22.74 32.94 24.71
CA ASP A 1208 21.43 33.61 24.59
C ASP A 1208 21.21 34.73 25.61
N TRP A 1209 22.05 34.81 26.66
CA TRP A 1209 21.78 35.68 27.82
C TRP A 1209 21.60 37.16 27.45
N SER A 1210 22.31 37.66 26.45
CA SER A 1210 22.20 39.04 25.96
C SER A 1210 20.79 39.37 25.40
N ARG A 1211 20.14 38.39 24.76
CA ARG A 1211 18.76 38.45 24.28
C ARG A 1211 17.77 38.15 25.41
N HIS A 1212 17.94 37.00 26.07
CA HIS A 1212 17.02 36.50 27.09
C HIS A 1212 16.87 37.43 28.31
N LYS A 1213 17.96 38.09 28.75
CA LYS A 1213 17.95 38.97 29.92
C LYS A 1213 16.91 40.10 29.82
N LYS A 1214 16.58 40.55 28.61
CA LYS A 1214 15.58 41.62 28.38
C LYS A 1214 14.15 41.15 28.70
N ASN A 1215 13.86 39.86 28.53
CA ASN A 1215 12.51 39.29 28.64
C ASN A 1215 12.36 38.34 29.84
N CYS A 1216 13.42 38.14 30.64
CA CYS A 1216 13.44 37.22 31.77
C CYS A 1216 12.71 37.79 33.01
N ILE A 1217 11.38 37.63 33.06
CA ILE A 1217 10.52 37.99 34.20
C ILE A 1217 10.27 36.76 35.07
N GLY A 1218 10.51 36.86 36.38
CA GLY A 1218 10.36 35.73 37.30
C GLY A 1218 8.90 35.35 37.56
N LEU A 1219 8.62 34.05 37.69
CA LEU A 1219 7.30 33.56 38.12
C LEU A 1219 7.06 33.96 39.58
N ILE A 1220 6.05 34.79 39.83
CA ILE A 1220 5.53 35.02 41.18
C ILE A 1220 4.89 33.69 41.61
N LYS A 1221 5.36 33.09 42.70
CA LYS A 1221 4.75 31.90 43.30
C LYS A 1221 3.30 32.22 43.67
N GLN A 1222 2.33 31.57 43.01
CA GLN A 1222 0.96 31.42 43.53
C GLN A 1222 0.90 30.21 44.46
#